data_AF-A0A7J4MNB0-F1
#
_entry.id   AF-A0A7J4MNB0-F1
#
_cell.length_a   1.000
_cell.length_b   1.000
_cell.length_c   1.000
_cell.angle_alpha   90.00
_cell.angle_beta   90.00
_cell.angle_gamma   90.00
#
_symmetry.space_group_name_H-M   'P 1'
#
loop_
_entity.id
_entity.type
_entity.pdbx_description
1 polymer ?
#
loop_
_entity_poly.entity_id
_entity_poly.type
_entity_poly.pdbx_seq_one_letter_code
_entity_poly.pdbx_strand_id
1 'polypeptide(L)'
;MQEQFVRKTMKRIAAIGTGVAMVGATLTGAMAVDLSDYPQPFVVDGVYDDTNALVVGDDADAADTLGMVDIATGLQFESKTAVESDSTTVSVTGGKTEQVALHLGLSNTTFFDTQLQDDDVSNLFDGEITFQGTAYDTSEQLEILDKADPSPETSLTSADDDYKTDVYLEVKTRDQIKFYYKFDETINLRKTTSADPLSISFLGDNLKITSIDSAGNKFTAYVGDEYYLGAGESVDIDIDGETKTITLTDVSSTSAVIDVDGESKIISSAATATVNGVEITVDSVFSRTEREESSANLIVGKQASETYTDGDAYIGEDTDAPNWVWNLEGLEQNGTAMNFSVENDFVYNTISNNVKAVGECIVLPNNYVEICYDSLSVEDDDYATYTFDYDTSADFSKAFGTGNASVPAIHIYTVASDGIELRPYTTSGTAGTVGNVSSAQKAKDVWLYTPSAVNSTVNLSASAAADITGLHVGVFYKDTSNSQIKFFGELNANVSGQEIFRINYGNTKDTNLVIRTGATSQATTVTTLNLSIASTPDTSSDILAGYDNLTLVWGTVSASDQQMDSLGNTRSTEEAGEILWGNAASGGLSMGTKDEDHRTAYGVIIKNPKSNGASDRVSLSIPGDQVKANIVIKGTSSTVSGGDVTYVAVAVTPVTKLASEVSDASDYNLILVGGPCANTLVEELFDYTCDGWSFEDGEAVVKMADNGDKVAMLVAGTSADDTRRASKAIANYADYEFSGTEALVSGTSLTDIDVSAVVAAAEEEVAEEVVEEVTA
;
A
#
# COMPACT_ATOMS: atom_id res chain seq x y z
N MET A 1 -7.83 21.04 25.70
CA MET A 1 -6.49 20.48 26.00
C MET A 1 -6.49 18.95 26.15
N GLN A 2 -7.65 18.28 26.27
CA GLN A 2 -7.75 16.81 26.19
C GLN A 2 -8.02 16.26 24.76
N GLU A 3 -8.44 17.09 23.81
CA GLU A 3 -8.75 16.63 22.43
C GLU A 3 -7.53 16.39 21.53
N GLN A 4 -6.39 17.04 21.78
CA GLN A 4 -5.17 16.78 21.00
C GLN A 4 -4.45 15.47 21.41
N PHE A 5 -4.69 14.98 22.63
CA PHE A 5 -4.08 13.74 23.13
C PHE A 5 -4.78 12.48 22.58
N VAL A 6 -6.10 12.57 22.33
CA VAL A 6 -6.89 11.45 21.77
C VAL A 6 -6.62 11.24 20.28
N ARG A 7 -6.32 12.31 19.52
CA ARG A 7 -5.98 12.21 18.08
C ARG A 7 -4.64 11.52 17.80
N LYS A 8 -3.66 11.59 18.71
CA LYS A 8 -2.39 10.86 18.55
C LYS A 8 -2.52 9.36 18.87
N THR A 9 -3.47 8.97 19.71
CA THR A 9 -3.59 7.58 20.21
C THR A 9 -4.49 6.70 19.33
N MET A 10 -5.38 7.29 18.52
CA MET A 10 -6.33 6.53 17.68
C MET A 10 -5.80 6.07 16.32
N LYS A 11 -4.57 6.44 15.91
CA LYS A 11 -3.96 5.91 14.66
C LYS A 11 -3.32 4.51 14.81
N ARG A 12 -3.34 3.89 15.99
CA ARG A 12 -2.58 2.65 16.28
C ARG A 12 -3.40 1.52 16.94
N ILE A 13 -4.69 1.37 16.60
CA ILE A 13 -5.52 0.26 17.11
C ILE A 13 -5.98 -0.73 16.01
N ALA A 14 -5.63 -0.50 14.75
CA ALA A 14 -5.94 -1.43 13.65
C ALA A 14 -4.77 -2.35 13.24
N ALA A 15 -3.67 -2.38 13.98
CA ALA A 15 -2.53 -3.24 13.64
C ALA A 15 -1.90 -3.84 14.90
N ILE A 16 -2.17 -5.13 15.12
CA ILE A 16 -1.33 -5.97 15.99
C ILE A 16 -0.30 -6.75 15.12
N GLY A 17 -0.11 -6.35 13.86
CA GLY A 17 0.89 -6.91 12.93
C GLY A 17 1.94 -5.93 12.38
N THR A 18 1.87 -4.63 12.63
CA THR A 18 2.76 -3.62 12.00
C THR A 18 4.06 -3.41 12.77
N GLY A 19 4.94 -4.41 12.73
CA GLY A 19 6.27 -4.28 13.31
C GLY A 19 7.30 -4.92 12.42
N VAL A 20 7.57 -4.29 11.26
CA VAL A 20 8.91 -4.03 10.69
C VAL A 20 8.77 -2.82 9.75
N ALA A 21 9.46 -1.70 10.05
CA ALA A 21 9.64 -0.61 9.08
C ALA A 21 10.85 -0.97 8.20
N MET A 22 10.71 -0.99 6.87
CA MET A 22 11.78 -1.38 5.94
C MET A 22 12.19 -0.23 5.02
N VAL A 23 12.97 0.71 5.58
CA VAL A 23 13.80 1.64 4.79
C VAL A 23 14.99 0.85 4.25
N GLY A 24 14.90 0.35 3.01
CA GLY A 24 15.92 -0.50 2.40
C GLY A 24 17.01 0.31 1.68
N ALA A 25 18.05 0.71 2.42
CA ALA A 25 19.34 1.07 1.85
C ALA A 25 20.43 0.19 2.50
N THR A 26 20.89 -0.87 1.82
CA THR A 26 22.19 -1.47 2.15
C THR A 26 23.27 -0.54 1.64
N LEU A 27 23.63 0.34 2.56
CA LEU A 27 24.52 1.45 2.43
C LEU A 27 25.99 0.98 2.36
N THR A 28 26.46 0.49 1.20
CA THR A 28 27.90 0.23 0.97
C THR A 28 28.58 1.51 0.47
N GLY A 29 29.01 2.36 1.41
CA GLY A 29 29.93 3.47 1.16
C GLY A 29 29.61 4.75 1.92
N ALA A 30 30.18 4.90 3.13
CA ALA A 30 30.19 6.10 3.99
C ALA A 30 28.81 6.75 4.21
N MET A 31 28.01 6.22 5.13
CA MET A 31 26.58 6.53 5.15
C MET A 31 26.13 6.93 6.55
N ALA A 32 25.57 8.15 6.64
CA ALA A 32 24.93 8.61 7.86
C ALA A 32 23.82 7.62 8.23
N VAL A 33 23.98 6.95 9.36
CA VAL A 33 23.04 5.94 9.84
C VAL A 33 21.97 6.59 10.71
N ASP A 34 20.70 6.51 10.29
CA ASP A 34 19.57 7.13 10.99
C ASP A 34 18.88 6.13 11.93
N LEU A 35 18.56 6.56 13.14
CA LEU A 35 17.84 5.77 14.14
C LEU A 35 16.39 5.47 13.71
N SER A 36 15.84 6.18 12.73
CA SER A 36 14.55 5.85 12.12
C SER A 36 14.54 4.49 11.43
N ASP A 37 15.73 3.99 11.07
CA ASP A 37 15.89 2.75 10.30
C ASP A 37 16.09 1.52 11.21
N TYR A 38 16.20 1.72 12.53
CA TYR A 38 16.27 0.62 13.50
C TYR A 38 15.03 -0.28 13.38
N PRO A 39 15.16 -1.63 13.30
CA PRO A 39 16.28 -2.45 13.72
C PRO A 39 17.38 -2.68 12.66
N GLN A 40 17.33 -2.06 11.49
CA GLN A 40 18.45 -2.12 10.55
C GLN A 40 19.67 -1.37 11.11
N PRO A 41 20.91 -1.82 10.82
CA PRO A 41 21.29 -2.99 10.02
C PRO A 41 21.35 -4.30 10.82
N PHE A 42 20.86 -4.35 12.07
CA PHE A 42 20.99 -5.52 12.94
C PHE A 42 20.01 -6.65 12.58
N VAL A 43 18.84 -6.32 12.06
CA VAL A 43 17.90 -7.28 11.46
C VAL A 43 17.60 -6.80 10.05
N VAL A 44 17.86 -7.64 9.05
CA VAL A 44 17.64 -7.35 7.63
C VAL A 44 16.74 -8.44 7.06
N ASP A 45 15.65 -8.03 6.40
CA ASP A 45 14.65 -8.94 5.81
C ASP A 45 14.11 -10.00 6.81
N GLY A 46 13.82 -9.58 8.06
CA GLY A 46 13.33 -10.45 9.13
C GLY A 46 14.37 -11.46 9.66
N VAL A 47 15.62 -11.36 9.21
CA VAL A 47 16.72 -12.24 9.63
C VAL A 47 17.77 -11.43 10.39
N TYR A 48 18.09 -11.89 11.60
CA TYR A 48 19.19 -11.34 12.39
C TYR A 48 20.53 -11.56 11.67
N ASP A 49 21.31 -10.49 11.50
CA ASP A 49 22.66 -10.55 10.92
C ASP A 49 23.63 -11.23 11.90
N ASP A 50 24.26 -12.33 11.48
CA ASP A 50 25.20 -13.10 12.31
C ASP A 50 26.57 -12.41 12.49
N THR A 51 26.80 -11.29 11.81
CA THR A 51 27.93 -10.38 12.01
C THR A 51 27.70 -9.35 13.12
N ASN A 52 26.53 -9.38 13.77
CA ASN A 52 26.24 -8.53 14.93
C ASN A 52 26.98 -9.02 16.19
N ALA A 53 27.47 -8.09 17.01
CA ALA A 53 27.91 -8.37 18.37
C ALA A 53 27.33 -7.35 19.36
N LEU A 54 26.68 -7.87 20.41
CA LEU A 54 26.25 -7.08 21.55
C LEU A 54 27.38 -7.04 22.57
N VAL A 55 27.77 -5.85 22.99
CA VAL A 55 28.97 -5.64 23.79
C VAL A 55 28.65 -4.79 25.01
N VAL A 56 29.06 -5.28 26.16
CA VAL A 56 29.05 -4.54 27.42
C VAL A 56 30.48 -4.26 27.87
N GLY A 57 30.65 -3.20 28.64
CA GLY A 57 31.94 -2.85 29.24
C GLY A 57 32.50 -3.93 30.17
N ASP A 58 33.84 -3.97 30.31
CA ASP A 58 34.51 -4.87 31.27
C ASP A 58 34.13 -4.56 32.72
N ASP A 59 33.85 -3.29 33.01
CA ASP A 59 33.39 -2.79 34.30
C ASP A 59 31.89 -2.42 34.27
N ALA A 60 31.11 -3.02 33.36
CA ALA A 60 29.69 -2.74 33.20
C ALA A 60 28.85 -3.06 34.45
N ASP A 61 27.85 -2.22 34.70
CA ASP A 61 26.89 -2.46 35.76
C ASP A 61 25.96 -3.62 35.37
N ALA A 62 25.37 -4.27 36.37
CA ALA A 62 24.39 -5.33 36.12
C ALA A 62 23.21 -4.84 35.25
N ALA A 63 22.86 -3.55 35.33
CA ALA A 63 21.83 -2.96 34.50
C ALA A 63 22.19 -2.90 33.01
N ASP A 64 23.47 -2.70 32.66
CA ASP A 64 23.93 -2.71 31.26
C ASP A 64 23.81 -4.13 30.68
N THR A 65 24.13 -5.16 31.48
CA THR A 65 23.93 -6.56 31.05
C THR A 65 22.46 -6.93 30.89
N LEU A 66 21.58 -6.39 31.75
CA LEU A 66 20.13 -6.57 31.61
C LEU A 66 19.58 -5.79 30.40
N GLY A 67 20.07 -4.58 30.18
CA GLY A 67 19.72 -3.78 29.01
C GLY A 67 20.14 -4.44 27.70
N MET A 68 21.34 -5.04 27.67
CA MET A 68 21.79 -5.87 26.56
C MET A 68 20.85 -7.06 26.31
N VAL A 69 20.36 -7.72 27.36
CA VAL A 69 19.37 -8.81 27.24
C VAL A 69 18.03 -8.31 26.72
N ASP A 70 17.56 -7.14 27.18
CA ASP A 70 16.31 -6.53 26.70
C ASP A 70 16.41 -6.24 25.19
N ILE A 71 17.51 -5.62 24.74
CA ILE A 71 17.78 -5.36 23.31
C ILE A 71 17.90 -6.66 22.52
N ALA A 72 18.66 -7.63 23.03
CA ALA A 72 18.80 -8.94 22.38
C ALA A 72 17.43 -9.58 22.18
N THR A 73 16.57 -9.54 23.19
CA THR A 73 15.19 -10.09 23.17
C THR A 73 14.33 -9.39 22.12
N GLY A 74 14.40 -8.05 22.05
CA GLY A 74 13.74 -7.27 21.00
C GLY A 74 14.19 -7.71 19.60
N LEU A 75 15.50 -7.83 19.36
CA LEU A 75 16.04 -8.30 18.08
C LEU A 75 15.63 -9.76 17.75
N GLN A 76 15.46 -10.64 18.75
CA GLN A 76 14.93 -11.99 18.49
C GLN A 76 13.46 -11.95 18.09
N PHE A 77 12.69 -11.01 18.65
CA PHE A 77 11.29 -10.82 18.29
C PHE A 77 11.16 -10.27 16.86
N GLU A 78 12.05 -9.37 16.46
CA GLU A 78 12.12 -8.86 15.09
C GLU A 78 12.65 -9.88 14.08
N SER A 79 13.41 -10.89 14.52
CA SER A 79 13.87 -11.97 13.64
C SER A 79 12.80 -13.05 13.44
N LYS A 80 11.89 -12.80 12.50
CA LYS A 80 10.78 -13.69 12.13
C LYS A 80 10.61 -13.69 10.62
N THR A 81 10.23 -14.83 10.06
CA THR A 81 9.87 -14.97 8.64
C THR A 81 8.41 -15.39 8.54
N ALA A 82 7.67 -14.82 7.58
CA ALA A 82 6.33 -15.27 7.27
C ALA A 82 6.33 -16.75 6.88
N VAL A 83 5.34 -17.51 7.36
CA VAL A 83 5.06 -18.85 6.87
C VAL A 83 3.73 -18.83 6.17
N GLU A 84 3.71 -19.41 4.96
CA GLU A 84 2.50 -19.50 4.16
C GLU A 84 1.38 -20.19 4.94
N SER A 85 0.37 -19.39 5.26
CA SER A 85 -0.99 -19.84 5.42
C SER A 85 -1.57 -19.99 4.02
N ASP A 86 -2.26 -21.09 3.72
CA ASP A 86 -3.02 -21.28 2.46
C ASP A 86 -4.15 -20.23 2.25
N SER A 87 -4.19 -19.16 3.05
CA SER A 87 -5.29 -18.20 3.12
C SER A 87 -4.77 -16.84 3.61
N THR A 88 -4.20 -16.04 2.71
CA THR A 88 -4.28 -14.56 2.76
C THR A 88 -5.67 -14.05 2.37
N THR A 89 -6.61 -14.96 2.12
CA THR A 89 -8.00 -14.63 1.78
C THR A 89 -8.71 -14.06 3.00
N VAL A 90 -9.00 -12.76 2.91
CA VAL A 90 -10.06 -12.10 3.67
C VAL A 90 -11.37 -12.82 3.37
N SER A 91 -12.17 -13.06 4.40
CA SER A 91 -13.50 -13.63 4.26
C SER A 91 -14.51 -12.72 4.89
N VAL A 92 -15.68 -12.61 4.28
CA VAL A 92 -16.80 -11.84 4.80
C VAL A 92 -18.01 -12.75 4.93
N THR A 93 -18.63 -12.74 6.11
CA THR A 93 -19.93 -13.40 6.29
C THR A 93 -21.01 -12.42 5.87
N GLY A 94 -21.83 -12.82 4.89
CA GLY A 94 -22.95 -12.03 4.38
C GLY A 94 -22.60 -11.03 3.27
N GLY A 95 -21.37 -11.11 2.74
CA GLY A 95 -20.91 -10.35 1.57
C GLY A 95 -20.03 -11.22 0.67
N LYS A 96 -19.31 -10.57 -0.25
CA LYS A 96 -18.38 -11.22 -1.19
C LYS A 96 -16.99 -10.61 -1.07
N THR A 97 -15.96 -11.44 -1.24
CA THR A 97 -14.55 -11.03 -1.21
C THR A 97 -13.81 -11.67 -2.37
N GLU A 98 -12.99 -10.86 -3.04
CA GLU A 98 -12.17 -11.31 -4.17
C GLU A 98 -10.77 -10.69 -4.11
N GLN A 99 -9.80 -11.42 -4.64
CA GLN A 99 -8.43 -10.93 -4.86
C GLN A 99 -8.31 -10.40 -6.30
N VAL A 100 -8.36 -9.09 -6.44
CA VAL A 100 -8.32 -8.40 -7.73
C VAL A 100 -6.88 -8.04 -8.07
N ALA A 101 -6.38 -8.50 -9.21
CA ALA A 101 -5.05 -8.12 -9.67
C ALA A 101 -4.95 -6.61 -9.88
N LEU A 102 -3.79 -6.02 -9.54
CA LEU A 102 -3.57 -4.59 -9.75
C LEU A 102 -3.76 -4.24 -11.23
N HIS A 103 -4.25 -3.02 -11.50
CA HIS A 103 -4.65 -2.50 -12.80
C HIS A 103 -5.92 -3.11 -13.42
N LEU A 104 -6.46 -4.20 -12.86
CA LEU A 104 -7.69 -4.78 -13.38
C LEU A 104 -8.93 -4.25 -12.66
N GLY A 105 -10.00 -4.06 -13.41
CA GLY A 105 -11.31 -3.72 -12.88
C GLY A 105 -11.92 -4.81 -12.00
N LEU A 106 -12.77 -4.41 -11.04
CA LEU A 106 -13.46 -5.34 -10.12
C LEU A 106 -14.33 -6.39 -10.83
N SER A 107 -14.86 -6.10 -12.01
CA SER A 107 -15.68 -7.01 -12.81
C SER A 107 -14.88 -7.77 -13.88
N ASN A 108 -13.59 -7.43 -14.06
CA ASN A 108 -12.73 -8.09 -15.03
C ASN A 108 -12.50 -9.55 -14.66
N THR A 109 -12.35 -10.42 -15.66
CA THR A 109 -12.05 -11.86 -15.48
C THR A 109 -13.02 -12.61 -14.55
N THR A 110 -14.23 -12.06 -14.34
CA THR A 110 -15.25 -12.57 -13.40
C THR A 110 -14.79 -12.63 -11.94
N PHE A 111 -13.99 -11.65 -11.46
CA PHE A 111 -13.74 -11.51 -10.02
C PHE A 111 -15.07 -11.28 -9.29
N PHE A 112 -15.69 -10.11 -9.50
CA PHE A 112 -17.08 -9.89 -9.14
C PHE A 112 -17.98 -10.02 -10.35
N ASP A 113 -19.22 -10.46 -10.11
CA ASP A 113 -20.29 -10.31 -11.08
C ASP A 113 -20.56 -8.81 -11.28
N THR A 114 -20.89 -8.41 -12.51
CA THR A 114 -21.27 -7.02 -12.79
C THR A 114 -22.57 -6.65 -12.08
N GLN A 115 -23.38 -7.63 -11.68
CA GLN A 115 -24.64 -7.46 -10.97
C GLN A 115 -24.61 -8.36 -9.73
N LEU A 116 -24.57 -7.75 -8.56
CA LEU A 116 -24.58 -8.44 -7.27
C LEU A 116 -25.97 -8.40 -6.65
N GLN A 117 -26.45 -9.54 -6.16
CA GLN A 117 -27.78 -9.73 -5.55
C GLN A 117 -27.65 -10.34 -4.14
N ASP A 118 -28.75 -10.82 -3.57
CA ASP A 118 -28.83 -11.32 -2.19
C ASP A 118 -27.96 -12.56 -1.93
N ASP A 119 -27.65 -13.32 -2.98
CA ASP A 119 -26.73 -14.44 -2.94
C ASP A 119 -25.25 -14.02 -2.82
N ASP A 120 -24.90 -12.82 -3.29
CA ASP A 120 -23.57 -12.21 -3.12
C ASP A 120 -23.48 -11.34 -1.86
N VAL A 121 -24.52 -10.55 -1.58
CA VAL A 121 -24.60 -9.60 -0.47
C VAL A 121 -25.94 -9.78 0.24
N SER A 122 -25.90 -10.50 1.36
CA SER A 122 -27.10 -10.96 2.09
C SER A 122 -28.05 -9.87 2.61
N ASN A 123 -27.61 -8.60 2.63
CA ASN A 123 -28.44 -7.46 2.99
C ASN A 123 -29.36 -7.01 1.84
N LEU A 124 -29.07 -7.37 0.59
CA LEU A 124 -29.89 -6.98 -0.54
C LEU A 124 -31.24 -7.68 -0.46
N PHE A 125 -32.31 -6.89 -0.55
CA PHE A 125 -33.68 -7.39 -0.45
C PHE A 125 -34.07 -8.19 -1.70
N ASP A 126 -34.71 -9.35 -1.50
CA ASP A 126 -35.40 -10.11 -2.54
C ASP A 126 -36.74 -10.63 -1.97
N GLY A 127 -37.86 -10.22 -2.57
CA GLY A 127 -39.18 -10.66 -2.16
C GLY A 127 -40.35 -9.81 -2.64
N GLU A 128 -41.53 -10.05 -2.04
CA GLU A 128 -42.78 -9.45 -2.49
C GLU A 128 -43.16 -8.17 -1.71
N ILE A 129 -43.60 -7.15 -2.44
CA ILE A 129 -44.33 -6.00 -1.87
C ILE A 129 -45.79 -6.00 -2.32
N THR A 130 -46.67 -5.27 -1.62
CA THR A 130 -48.06 -5.07 -2.05
C THR A 130 -48.31 -3.65 -2.52
N PHE A 131 -48.82 -3.50 -3.74
CA PHE A 131 -49.24 -2.21 -4.29
C PHE A 131 -50.61 -2.32 -4.95
N GLN A 132 -51.51 -1.38 -4.66
CA GLN A 132 -52.89 -1.39 -5.18
C GLN A 132 -53.65 -2.71 -4.90
N GLY A 133 -53.31 -3.41 -3.82
CA GLY A 133 -53.91 -4.71 -3.44
C GLY A 133 -53.41 -5.91 -4.25
N THR A 134 -52.35 -5.76 -5.05
CA THR A 134 -51.66 -6.83 -5.77
C THR A 134 -50.26 -7.00 -5.20
N ALA A 135 -49.82 -8.25 -5.01
CA ALA A 135 -48.43 -8.56 -4.66
C ALA A 135 -47.54 -8.48 -5.92
N TYR A 136 -46.36 -7.91 -5.79
CA TYR A 136 -45.36 -7.79 -6.84
C TYR A 136 -44.00 -8.29 -6.35
N ASP A 137 -43.35 -9.11 -7.17
CA ASP A 137 -41.97 -9.56 -6.95
C ASP A 137 -40.97 -8.41 -7.21
N THR A 138 -40.05 -8.21 -6.28
CA THR A 138 -39.10 -7.09 -6.28
C THR A 138 -37.77 -7.49 -5.66
N SER A 139 -36.68 -7.00 -6.23
CA SER A 139 -35.33 -7.29 -5.77
C SER A 139 -34.45 -6.03 -5.74
N GLU A 140 -33.39 -6.07 -4.93
CA GLU A 140 -32.31 -5.08 -4.94
C GLU A 140 -31.08 -5.63 -5.66
N GLN A 141 -30.28 -4.73 -6.24
CA GLN A 141 -29.08 -5.10 -6.97
C GLN A 141 -28.03 -3.99 -6.90
N LEU A 142 -26.79 -4.35 -6.61
CA LEU A 142 -25.64 -3.49 -6.86
C LEU A 142 -25.08 -3.83 -8.25
N GLU A 143 -24.85 -2.82 -9.09
CA GLU A 143 -24.24 -2.99 -10.41
C GLU A 143 -22.92 -2.23 -10.49
N ILE A 144 -21.91 -2.91 -11.04
CA ILE A 144 -20.59 -2.36 -11.36
C ILE A 144 -20.37 -2.55 -12.87
N LEU A 145 -20.29 -1.44 -13.60
CA LEU A 145 -20.22 -1.47 -15.07
C LEU A 145 -18.81 -1.75 -15.61
N ASP A 146 -18.72 -2.69 -16.55
CA ASP A 146 -17.48 -3.25 -17.12
C ASP A 146 -16.60 -2.28 -17.93
N LYS A 147 -17.13 -1.13 -18.34
CA LYS A 147 -16.45 -0.24 -19.30
C LYS A 147 -15.43 0.69 -18.63
N ALA A 148 -15.61 0.99 -17.36
CA ALA A 148 -14.71 1.79 -16.52
C ALA A 148 -14.93 1.44 -15.04
N ASP A 149 -15.00 0.14 -14.74
CA ASP A 149 -15.22 -0.34 -13.39
C ASP A 149 -14.10 0.12 -12.44
N PRO A 150 -14.41 0.23 -11.13
CA PRO A 150 -13.40 0.56 -10.15
C PRO A 150 -12.20 -0.40 -10.23
N SER A 151 -10.99 0.08 -9.99
CA SER A 151 -9.76 -0.72 -10.15
C SER A 151 -8.70 -0.33 -9.11
N PRO A 152 -8.01 -1.29 -8.48
CA PRO A 152 -6.81 -1.02 -7.69
C PRO A 152 -5.65 -0.62 -8.61
N GLU A 153 -5.10 0.58 -8.43
CA GLU A 153 -4.08 1.16 -9.29
C GLU A 153 -2.80 1.51 -8.52
N THR A 154 -1.67 1.37 -9.20
CA THR A 154 -0.33 1.80 -8.76
C THR A 154 0.03 3.14 -9.40
N SER A 155 1.13 3.77 -8.99
CA SER A 155 1.66 4.96 -9.67
C SER A 155 2.01 4.76 -11.15
N LEU A 156 2.20 3.50 -11.60
CA LEU A 156 2.57 3.19 -12.98
C LEU A 156 1.36 2.88 -13.87
N THR A 157 0.21 2.65 -13.26
CA THR A 157 -1.02 2.24 -13.93
C THR A 157 -2.13 3.29 -13.78
N SER A 158 -2.00 4.17 -12.78
CA SER A 158 -2.77 5.40 -12.62
C SER A 158 -2.26 6.53 -13.53
N ALA A 159 -3.07 7.57 -13.66
CA ALA A 159 -2.65 8.87 -14.19
C ALA A 159 -1.95 9.75 -13.13
N ASP A 160 -2.04 9.39 -11.84
CA ASP A 160 -1.43 10.07 -10.70
C ASP A 160 -0.14 9.34 -10.29
N ASP A 161 1.01 9.95 -10.56
CA ASP A 161 2.31 9.38 -10.22
C ASP A 161 2.71 9.62 -8.75
N ASP A 162 1.95 10.43 -8.01
CA ASP A 162 2.18 10.71 -6.59
C ASP A 162 1.85 9.52 -5.69
N TYR A 163 1.27 8.43 -6.23
CA TYR A 163 0.99 7.21 -5.47
C TYR A 163 2.27 6.51 -4.99
N LYS A 164 3.42 6.74 -5.64
CA LYS A 164 4.70 6.09 -5.30
C LYS A 164 4.55 4.56 -5.21
N THR A 165 4.67 3.98 -4.02
CA THR A 165 4.50 2.55 -3.75
C THR A 165 3.11 2.16 -3.29
N ASP A 166 2.27 3.14 -2.95
CA ASP A 166 0.93 2.88 -2.47
C ASP A 166 0.04 2.43 -3.64
N VAL A 167 -1.00 1.69 -3.28
CA VAL A 167 -2.03 1.24 -4.20
C VAL A 167 -3.34 1.86 -3.73
N TYR A 168 -4.15 2.33 -4.67
CA TYR A 168 -5.44 2.93 -4.38
C TYR A 168 -6.55 2.36 -5.26
N LEU A 169 -7.76 2.24 -4.72
CA LEU A 169 -8.94 1.86 -5.50
C LEU A 169 -9.53 3.10 -6.18
N GLU A 170 -9.40 3.15 -7.51
CA GLU A 170 -9.90 4.26 -8.34
C GLU A 170 -11.30 4.03 -8.86
N VAL A 171 -12.08 5.11 -8.95
CA VAL A 171 -13.31 5.23 -9.75
C VAL A 171 -13.08 6.33 -10.78
N LYS A 172 -12.78 5.92 -12.02
CA LYS A 172 -12.26 6.82 -13.06
C LYS A 172 -13.33 7.67 -13.75
N THR A 173 -14.58 7.23 -13.71
CA THR A 173 -15.71 7.92 -14.32
C THR A 173 -16.96 7.82 -13.45
N ARG A 174 -17.91 8.73 -13.70
CA ARG A 174 -19.26 8.69 -13.14
C ARG A 174 -20.07 7.54 -13.70
N ASP A 175 -21.19 7.26 -13.06
CA ASP A 175 -22.21 6.31 -13.53
C ASP A 175 -21.71 4.86 -13.62
N GLN A 176 -20.68 4.48 -12.86
CA GLN A 176 -20.07 3.14 -12.89
C GLN A 176 -20.54 2.22 -11.77
N ILE A 177 -20.96 2.80 -10.64
CA ILE A 177 -21.52 2.09 -9.49
C ILE A 177 -22.98 2.51 -9.38
N LYS A 178 -23.89 1.56 -9.50
CA LYS A 178 -25.33 1.81 -9.48
C LYS A 178 -26.02 0.89 -8.49
N PHE A 179 -27.01 1.41 -7.78
CA PHE A 179 -27.87 0.62 -6.92
C PHE A 179 -29.30 0.67 -7.45
N TYR A 180 -29.94 -0.50 -7.53
CA TYR A 180 -31.27 -0.64 -8.07
C TYR A 180 -32.23 -1.24 -7.05
N TYR A 181 -33.46 -0.71 -7.03
CA TYR A 181 -34.65 -1.39 -6.54
C TYR A 181 -35.52 -1.74 -7.74
N LYS A 182 -35.65 -3.03 -8.04
CA LYS A 182 -36.23 -3.56 -9.28
C LYS A 182 -37.62 -4.13 -9.05
N PHE A 183 -38.44 -4.02 -10.07
CA PHE A 183 -39.69 -4.76 -10.19
C PHE A 183 -39.50 -5.88 -11.21
N ASP A 184 -39.45 -7.12 -10.72
CA ASP A 184 -39.14 -8.31 -11.54
C ASP A 184 -40.33 -8.76 -12.40
N GLU A 185 -41.46 -8.10 -12.23
CA GLU A 185 -42.64 -8.24 -13.06
C GLU A 185 -43.26 -6.89 -13.46
N THR A 186 -44.28 -6.93 -14.33
CA THR A 186 -44.92 -5.72 -14.83
C THR A 186 -45.81 -5.08 -13.77
N ILE A 187 -45.44 -3.90 -13.32
CA ILE A 187 -46.23 -3.02 -12.44
C ILE A 187 -46.67 -1.77 -13.21
N ASN A 188 -47.60 -0.97 -12.67
CA ASN A 188 -47.92 0.35 -13.20
C ASN A 188 -47.76 1.40 -12.10
N LEU A 189 -46.55 1.95 -12.00
CA LEU A 189 -46.18 2.92 -10.98
C LEU A 189 -46.86 4.30 -11.15
N ARG A 190 -47.56 4.55 -12.26
CA ARG A 190 -48.33 5.80 -12.47
C ARG A 190 -49.67 5.82 -11.75
N LYS A 191 -50.04 4.72 -11.09
CA LYS A 191 -51.24 4.66 -10.24
C LYS A 191 -51.02 5.24 -8.85
N THR A 192 -49.77 5.49 -8.49
CA THR A 192 -49.39 6.00 -7.18
C THR A 192 -50.02 7.36 -6.90
N THR A 193 -50.61 7.53 -5.72
CA THR A 193 -51.19 8.79 -5.23
C THR A 193 -50.87 9.01 -3.76
N SER A 194 -51.07 10.21 -3.22
CA SER A 194 -50.95 10.42 -1.77
C SER A 194 -51.95 9.62 -0.93
N ALA A 195 -53.06 9.16 -1.51
CA ALA A 195 -54.05 8.31 -0.83
C ALA A 195 -53.75 6.81 -0.94
N ASP A 196 -52.90 6.42 -1.88
CA ASP A 196 -52.49 5.04 -2.17
C ASP A 196 -51.02 5.07 -2.65
N PRO A 197 -50.07 5.37 -1.74
CA PRO A 197 -48.66 5.52 -2.10
C PRO A 197 -48.00 4.15 -2.32
N LEU A 198 -46.94 4.13 -3.12
CA LEU A 198 -46.05 2.97 -3.21
C LEU A 198 -45.03 3.07 -2.07
N SER A 199 -45.06 2.10 -1.16
CA SER A 199 -44.11 2.02 -0.05
C SER A 199 -42.99 1.05 -0.42
N ILE A 200 -41.73 1.53 -0.38
CA ILE A 200 -40.52 0.73 -0.58
C ILE A 200 -39.50 1.05 0.51
N SER A 201 -38.64 0.09 0.82
CA SER A 201 -37.38 0.35 1.53
C SER A 201 -36.29 0.48 0.47
N PHE A 202 -35.64 1.63 0.38
CA PHE A 202 -34.61 1.91 -0.62
C PHE A 202 -33.34 2.37 0.09
N LEU A 203 -32.24 1.60 -0.03
CA LEU A 203 -30.99 1.86 0.68
C LEU A 203 -31.19 2.04 2.20
N GLY A 204 -32.10 1.25 2.78
CA GLY A 204 -32.43 1.31 4.21
C GLY A 204 -33.43 2.39 4.63
N ASP A 205 -33.79 3.33 3.75
CA ASP A 205 -34.81 4.35 4.04
C ASP A 205 -36.19 3.91 3.56
N ASN A 206 -37.22 4.21 4.36
CA ASN A 206 -38.60 3.98 3.96
C ASN A 206 -39.12 5.14 3.13
N LEU A 207 -39.45 4.87 1.86
CA LEU A 207 -40.01 5.86 0.94
C LEU A 207 -41.47 5.56 0.67
N LYS A 208 -42.33 6.58 0.79
CA LYS A 208 -43.71 6.55 0.28
C LYS A 208 -43.79 7.39 -0.98
N ILE A 209 -43.63 6.79 -2.14
CA ILE A 209 -43.81 7.48 -3.42
C ILE A 209 -45.29 7.83 -3.55
N THR A 210 -45.60 9.08 -3.86
CA THR A 210 -46.97 9.61 -3.94
C THR A 210 -47.35 10.06 -5.34
N SER A 211 -46.37 10.29 -6.21
CA SER A 211 -46.63 10.52 -7.63
C SER A 211 -45.42 10.17 -8.47
N ILE A 212 -45.66 9.74 -9.70
CA ILE A 212 -44.63 9.65 -10.74
C ILE A 212 -45.19 10.36 -11.97
N ASP A 213 -44.37 11.21 -12.58
CA ASP A 213 -44.77 12.03 -13.69
C ASP A 213 -45.00 11.20 -14.97
N SER A 214 -45.70 11.76 -15.95
CA SER A 214 -46.00 11.02 -17.18
C SER A 214 -44.78 10.71 -18.04
N ALA A 215 -43.70 11.51 -17.96
CA ALA A 215 -42.48 11.28 -18.72
C ALA A 215 -41.65 10.13 -18.13
N GLY A 216 -41.75 9.89 -16.82
CA GLY A 216 -40.95 8.89 -16.12
C GLY A 216 -39.55 9.36 -15.79
N ASN A 217 -39.36 10.66 -15.61
CA ASN A 217 -38.09 11.23 -15.19
C ASN A 217 -38.22 12.05 -13.90
N LYS A 218 -39.37 11.91 -13.21
CA LYS A 218 -39.67 12.65 -11.99
C LYS A 218 -40.65 11.90 -11.10
N PHE A 219 -40.39 11.88 -9.80
CA PHE A 219 -41.32 11.37 -8.79
C PHE A 219 -41.38 12.26 -7.55
N THR A 220 -42.49 12.18 -6.81
CA THR A 220 -42.64 12.81 -5.49
C THR A 220 -42.75 11.71 -4.45
N ALA A 221 -42.02 11.81 -3.35
CA ALA A 221 -42.07 10.87 -2.25
C ALA A 221 -42.08 11.58 -0.89
N TYR A 222 -42.67 10.91 0.10
CA TYR A 222 -42.43 11.24 1.49
C TYR A 222 -41.14 10.55 1.94
N VAL A 223 -40.21 11.33 2.49
CA VAL A 223 -38.82 10.93 2.78
C VAL A 223 -38.38 11.18 4.23
N GLY A 224 -39.27 11.74 5.06
CA GLY A 224 -39.00 11.97 6.48
C GLY A 224 -39.44 10.79 7.36
N ASP A 225 -39.19 10.90 8.66
CA ASP A 225 -39.59 9.92 9.66
C ASP A 225 -41.10 9.93 9.91
N GLU A 226 -41.72 8.75 10.03
CA GLU A 226 -43.16 8.62 10.31
C GLU A 226 -43.44 8.53 11.82
N TYR A 227 -44.34 9.39 12.30
CA TYR A 227 -44.82 9.41 13.67
C TYR A 227 -46.35 9.36 13.74
N TYR A 228 -46.88 8.36 14.44
CA TYR A 228 -48.29 8.33 14.84
C TYR A 228 -48.42 9.04 16.19
N LEU A 229 -49.11 10.18 16.22
CA LEU A 229 -49.35 10.94 17.44
C LEU A 229 -50.84 11.05 17.73
N GLY A 230 -51.22 10.88 18.99
CA GLY A 230 -52.51 11.28 19.54
C GLY A 230 -52.55 12.78 19.84
N ALA A 231 -53.76 13.36 19.88
CA ALA A 231 -53.91 14.77 20.22
C ALA A 231 -53.44 15.05 21.66
N GLY A 232 -52.47 15.94 21.79
CA GLY A 232 -51.76 16.28 23.02
C GLY A 232 -50.44 15.54 23.20
N GLU A 233 -50.11 14.57 22.34
CA GLU A 233 -48.81 13.88 22.35
C GLU A 233 -47.75 14.68 21.60
N SER A 234 -46.50 14.46 22.01
CA SER A 234 -45.33 15.10 21.44
C SER A 234 -44.25 14.09 21.13
N VAL A 235 -43.42 14.42 20.14
CA VAL A 235 -42.18 13.72 19.84
C VAL A 235 -41.05 14.73 19.74
N ASP A 236 -39.89 14.36 20.28
CA ASP A 236 -38.66 15.12 20.12
C ASP A 236 -37.84 14.51 18.98
N ILE A 237 -37.40 15.34 18.04
CA ILE A 237 -36.53 14.93 16.95
C ILE A 237 -35.29 15.82 16.90
N ASP A 238 -34.20 15.30 16.37
CA ASP A 238 -32.99 16.08 16.10
C ASP A 238 -33.01 16.58 14.64
N ILE A 239 -32.84 17.89 14.45
CA ILE A 239 -32.67 18.51 13.13
C ILE A 239 -31.37 19.31 13.17
N ASP A 240 -30.37 18.85 12.42
CA ASP A 240 -29.04 19.47 12.32
C ASP A 240 -28.38 19.71 13.71
N GLY A 241 -28.56 18.79 14.67
CA GLY A 241 -28.01 18.88 16.03
C GLY A 241 -28.83 19.73 17.02
N GLU A 242 -30.01 20.20 16.61
CA GLU A 242 -30.98 20.87 17.49
C GLU A 242 -32.20 19.98 17.74
N THR A 243 -32.53 19.75 19.01
CA THR A 243 -33.78 19.08 19.39
C THR A 243 -34.97 19.99 19.16
N LYS A 244 -35.95 19.51 18.39
CA LYS A 244 -37.26 20.15 18.14
C LYS A 244 -38.35 19.29 18.76
N THR A 245 -39.24 19.89 19.54
CA THR A 245 -40.42 19.21 20.08
C THR A 245 -41.62 19.46 19.18
N ILE A 246 -42.11 18.42 18.52
CA ILE A 246 -43.33 18.45 17.71
C ILE A 246 -44.49 17.94 18.55
N THR A 247 -45.54 18.73 18.68
CA THR A 247 -46.77 18.37 19.39
C THR A 247 -47.96 18.36 18.44
N LEU A 248 -48.69 17.25 18.40
CA LEU A 248 -49.99 17.22 17.73
C LEU A 248 -51.04 17.84 18.66
N THR A 249 -51.46 19.08 18.42
CA THR A 249 -52.35 19.77 19.35
C THR A 249 -53.83 19.44 19.12
N ASP A 250 -54.26 19.33 17.87
CA ASP A 250 -55.67 19.05 17.53
C ASP A 250 -55.80 18.46 16.13
N VAL A 251 -56.93 17.79 15.85
CA VAL A 251 -57.18 17.12 14.57
C VAL A 251 -58.62 17.34 14.12
N SER A 252 -58.78 17.86 12.91
CA SER A 252 -60.05 17.93 12.19
C SER A 252 -60.22 16.75 11.23
N SER A 253 -61.37 16.66 10.57
CA SER A 253 -61.59 15.64 9.53
C SER A 253 -60.69 15.77 8.30
N THR A 254 -59.98 16.90 8.12
CA THR A 254 -59.18 17.18 6.92
C THR A 254 -57.83 17.83 7.22
N SER A 255 -57.47 18.05 8.48
CA SER A 255 -56.25 18.78 8.86
C SER A 255 -55.82 18.48 10.28
N ALA A 256 -54.54 18.65 10.57
CA ALA A 256 -53.95 18.59 11.90
C ALA A 256 -53.44 19.99 12.31
N VAL A 257 -53.44 20.27 13.61
CA VAL A 257 -52.83 21.46 14.21
C VAL A 257 -51.56 21.01 14.91
N ILE A 258 -50.42 21.44 14.39
CA ILE A 258 -49.10 20.98 14.82
C ILE A 258 -48.34 22.16 15.40
N ASP A 259 -47.75 21.96 16.57
CA ASP A 259 -46.91 22.92 17.26
C ASP A 259 -45.46 22.43 17.26
N VAL A 260 -44.53 23.30 16.86
CA VAL A 260 -43.09 23.03 16.94
C VAL A 260 -42.46 24.11 17.80
N ASP A 261 -41.99 23.71 18.99
CA ASP A 261 -41.41 24.60 20.02
C ASP A 261 -42.25 25.87 20.31
N GLY A 262 -43.58 25.75 20.33
CA GLY A 262 -44.50 26.86 20.59
C GLY A 262 -44.95 27.64 19.34
N GLU A 263 -44.49 27.30 18.14
CA GLU A 263 -45.05 27.81 16.89
C GLU A 263 -46.06 26.82 16.30
N SER A 264 -47.35 27.19 16.30
CA SER A 264 -48.44 26.35 15.80
C SER A 264 -48.84 26.65 14.36
N LYS A 265 -49.10 25.62 13.56
CA LYS A 265 -49.63 25.71 12.19
C LYS A 265 -50.71 24.66 11.94
N ILE A 266 -51.71 25.03 11.13
CA ILE A 266 -52.72 24.09 10.62
C ILE A 266 -52.23 23.55 9.28
N ILE A 267 -52.08 22.23 9.17
CA ILE A 267 -51.65 21.55 7.96
C ILE A 267 -52.76 20.61 7.50
N SER A 268 -53.17 20.73 6.25
CA SER A 268 -54.19 19.85 5.65
C SER A 268 -53.64 18.44 5.45
N SER A 269 -54.51 17.43 5.48
CA SER A 269 -54.16 16.06 5.10
C SER A 269 -53.58 16.03 3.68
N ALA A 270 -52.54 15.21 3.48
CA ALA A 270 -51.70 15.13 2.29
C ALA A 270 -50.99 16.43 1.90
N ALA A 271 -50.88 17.40 2.81
CA ALA A 271 -50.13 18.64 2.58
C ALA A 271 -48.89 18.70 3.47
N THR A 272 -47.89 19.41 2.97
CA THR A 272 -46.60 19.65 3.61
C THR A 272 -46.47 21.11 3.98
N ALA A 273 -45.87 21.39 5.15
CA ALA A 273 -45.52 22.74 5.53
C ALA A 273 -44.31 22.76 6.48
N THR A 274 -43.49 23.80 6.35
CA THR A 274 -42.45 24.10 7.33
C THR A 274 -43.05 24.83 8.54
N VAL A 275 -42.68 24.40 9.75
CA VAL A 275 -43.03 25.00 11.05
C VAL A 275 -41.76 25.08 11.87
N ASN A 276 -41.36 26.29 12.28
CA ASN A 276 -40.12 26.53 13.03
C ASN A 276 -38.86 25.79 12.50
N GLY A 277 -38.69 25.75 11.18
CA GLY A 277 -37.53 25.11 10.53
C GLY A 277 -37.63 23.60 10.32
N VAL A 278 -38.73 22.96 10.75
CA VAL A 278 -39.00 21.54 10.52
C VAL A 278 -40.03 21.39 9.40
N GLU A 279 -39.77 20.54 8.41
CA GLU A 279 -40.77 20.20 7.40
C GLU A 279 -41.68 19.07 7.92
N ILE A 280 -43.00 19.28 7.79
CA ILE A 280 -44.00 18.32 8.28
C ILE A 280 -45.05 18.08 7.21
N THR A 281 -45.23 16.82 6.84
CA THR A 281 -46.34 16.35 6.03
C THR A 281 -47.38 15.66 6.91
N VAL A 282 -48.65 16.03 6.78
CA VAL A 282 -49.75 15.29 7.43
C VAL A 282 -50.19 14.19 6.47
N ASP A 283 -49.71 12.97 6.66
CA ASP A 283 -50.06 11.83 5.81
C ASP A 283 -51.55 11.50 5.94
N SER A 284 -52.00 11.27 7.17
CA SER A 284 -53.41 10.97 7.45
C SER A 284 -53.89 11.52 8.80
N VAL A 285 -55.21 11.76 8.88
CA VAL A 285 -55.88 12.24 10.10
C VAL A 285 -57.01 11.30 10.50
N PHE A 286 -57.13 11.08 11.81
CA PHE A 286 -58.14 10.23 12.42
C PHE A 286 -58.91 11.05 13.46
N SER A 287 -59.86 11.85 13.00
CA SER A 287 -60.69 12.67 13.88
C SER A 287 -61.77 11.83 14.58
N ARG A 288 -61.90 12.00 15.90
CA ARG A 288 -62.91 11.37 16.75
C ARG A 288 -63.82 12.42 17.39
N THR A 289 -64.86 11.96 18.08
CA THR A 289 -65.78 12.87 18.79
C THR A 289 -65.10 13.53 19.98
N GLU A 290 -64.31 12.77 20.73
CA GLU A 290 -63.48 13.29 21.80
C GLU A 290 -62.11 13.68 21.24
N ARG A 291 -61.63 14.89 21.55
CA ARG A 291 -60.35 15.41 21.06
C ARG A 291 -59.19 14.46 21.38
N GLU A 292 -59.16 13.97 22.62
CA GLU A 292 -58.11 13.08 23.15
C GLU A 292 -58.04 11.73 22.43
N GLU A 293 -59.09 11.33 21.71
CA GLU A 293 -59.10 10.10 20.90
C GLU A 293 -58.69 10.35 19.45
N SER A 294 -58.48 11.61 19.05
CA SER A 294 -58.07 11.95 17.69
C SER A 294 -56.55 11.79 17.52
N SER A 295 -56.13 11.41 16.33
CA SER A 295 -54.71 11.17 16.03
C SER A 295 -54.36 11.55 14.60
N ALA A 296 -53.06 11.62 14.29
CA ALA A 296 -52.57 11.82 12.93
C ALA A 296 -51.26 11.04 12.70
N ASN A 297 -51.06 10.61 11.45
CA ASN A 297 -49.73 10.22 10.96
C ASN A 297 -49.04 11.44 10.40
N LEU A 298 -47.88 11.75 10.95
CA LEU A 298 -47.01 12.83 10.51
C LEU A 298 -45.77 12.23 9.89
N ILE A 299 -45.28 12.87 8.83
CA ILE A 299 -43.96 12.60 8.27
C ILE A 299 -43.13 13.85 8.52
N VAL A 300 -42.02 13.69 9.21
CA VAL A 300 -41.29 14.80 9.82
C VAL A 300 -39.80 14.66 9.52
N GLY A 301 -39.16 15.76 9.13
CA GLY A 301 -37.72 15.78 8.93
C GLY A 301 -37.22 17.12 8.43
N LYS A 302 -35.93 17.16 8.06
CA LYS A 302 -35.36 18.26 7.26
C LYS A 302 -36.06 18.36 5.90
N GLN A 303 -36.37 17.19 5.35
CA GLN A 303 -37.20 16.97 4.19
C GLN A 303 -38.28 15.96 4.58
N ALA A 304 -39.54 16.31 4.40
CA ALA A 304 -40.69 15.43 4.68
C ALA A 304 -41.42 15.03 3.41
N SER A 305 -41.42 15.87 2.37
CA SER A 305 -41.98 15.53 1.06
C SER A 305 -41.17 16.20 -0.05
N GLU A 306 -40.52 15.40 -0.87
CA GLU A 306 -39.62 15.89 -1.91
C GLU A 306 -39.98 15.39 -3.28
N THR A 307 -39.59 16.16 -4.27
CA THR A 307 -39.79 15.83 -5.68
C THR A 307 -38.47 15.77 -6.38
N TYR A 308 -38.08 14.57 -6.80
CA TYR A 308 -36.82 14.28 -7.46
C TYR A 308 -37.02 14.15 -8.97
N THR A 309 -36.07 14.69 -9.71
CA THR A 309 -35.88 14.56 -11.14
C THR A 309 -34.60 13.75 -11.37
N ASP A 310 -34.48 13.14 -12.55
CA ASP A 310 -33.24 12.49 -12.98
C ASP A 310 -32.01 13.40 -12.82
N GLY A 311 -30.96 12.88 -12.19
CA GLY A 311 -29.73 13.60 -11.84
C GLY A 311 -29.80 14.44 -10.56
N ASP A 312 -30.95 14.53 -9.87
CA ASP A 312 -31.02 15.21 -8.58
C ASP A 312 -30.24 14.42 -7.51
N ALA A 313 -29.63 15.15 -6.57
CA ALA A 313 -28.93 14.58 -5.43
C ALA A 313 -29.82 13.58 -4.65
N TYR A 314 -29.24 12.47 -4.21
CA TYR A 314 -29.92 11.53 -3.32
C TYR A 314 -30.30 12.19 -1.99
N ILE A 315 -31.24 11.60 -1.26
CA ILE A 315 -31.73 12.10 0.02
C ILE A 315 -30.54 12.33 0.98
N GLY A 316 -30.43 13.54 1.52
CA GLY A 316 -29.38 13.92 2.47
C GLY A 316 -28.02 14.29 1.87
N GLU A 317 -27.80 14.14 0.57
CA GLU A 317 -26.57 14.57 -0.12
C GLU A 317 -26.47 16.10 -0.25
N ASP A 318 -25.25 16.61 -0.46
CA ASP A 318 -25.02 18.00 -0.84
C ASP A 318 -25.54 18.22 -2.27
N THR A 319 -26.50 19.12 -2.44
CA THR A 319 -27.13 19.39 -3.74
C THR A 319 -26.18 20.05 -4.75
N ASP A 320 -25.12 20.70 -4.30
CA ASP A 320 -24.16 21.39 -5.18
C ASP A 320 -23.00 20.47 -5.61
N ALA A 321 -22.73 19.40 -4.84
CA ALA A 321 -21.67 18.43 -5.09
C ALA A 321 -22.02 17.03 -4.54
N PRO A 322 -23.07 16.38 -5.08
CA PRO A 322 -23.52 15.08 -4.58
C PRO A 322 -22.51 13.98 -4.93
N ASN A 323 -22.35 13.02 -4.04
CA ASN A 323 -21.67 11.77 -4.37
C ASN A 323 -22.62 10.80 -5.09
N TRP A 324 -23.89 10.82 -4.72
CA TRP A 324 -24.93 9.95 -5.25
C TRP A 324 -26.10 10.76 -5.81
N VAL A 325 -26.52 10.43 -7.02
CA VAL A 325 -27.66 11.07 -7.70
C VAL A 325 -28.69 10.03 -8.12
N TRP A 326 -29.95 10.45 -8.20
CA TRP A 326 -31.02 9.62 -8.74
C TRP A 326 -30.81 9.38 -10.24
N ASN A 327 -30.88 8.11 -10.65
CA ASN A 327 -31.04 7.73 -12.05
C ASN A 327 -32.44 7.15 -12.24
N LEU A 328 -33.27 7.87 -13.00
CA LEU A 328 -34.68 7.58 -13.19
C LEU A 328 -35.01 7.07 -14.60
N GLU A 329 -34.01 6.76 -15.43
CA GLU A 329 -34.23 6.18 -16.77
C GLU A 329 -35.09 4.89 -16.71
N GLY A 330 -34.96 4.13 -15.61
CA GLY A 330 -35.75 2.93 -15.32
C GLY A 330 -37.26 3.17 -15.16
N LEU A 331 -37.72 4.42 -15.00
CA LEU A 331 -39.13 4.77 -14.85
C LEU A 331 -39.82 5.13 -16.17
N GLU A 332 -39.08 5.33 -17.27
CA GLU A 332 -39.63 5.72 -18.58
C GLU A 332 -40.37 4.58 -19.31
N GLN A 333 -40.06 3.32 -18.97
CA GLN A 333 -40.56 2.14 -19.66
C GLN A 333 -41.84 1.61 -18.99
N ASN A 334 -43.01 1.75 -19.64
CA ASN A 334 -44.18 0.94 -19.25
C ASN A 334 -43.92 -0.53 -19.66
N GLY A 335 -43.53 -1.40 -18.73
CA GLY A 335 -43.26 -2.80 -19.04
C GLY A 335 -42.56 -3.59 -17.92
N THR A 336 -41.97 -4.73 -18.31
CA THR A 336 -41.12 -5.59 -17.47
C THR A 336 -39.75 -4.94 -17.29
N ALA A 337 -39.29 -4.76 -16.04
CA ALA A 337 -38.03 -4.12 -15.62
C ALA A 337 -38.07 -2.60 -15.35
N MET A 338 -39.14 -2.10 -14.73
CA MET A 338 -39.06 -0.78 -14.07
C MET A 338 -38.18 -0.88 -12.82
N ASN A 339 -37.54 0.22 -12.44
CA ASN A 339 -36.72 0.32 -11.25
C ASN A 339 -36.61 1.75 -10.74
N PHE A 340 -36.24 1.88 -9.46
CA PHE A 340 -35.62 3.09 -8.91
C PHE A 340 -34.13 2.83 -8.82
N SER A 341 -33.30 3.83 -9.14
CA SER A 341 -31.86 3.66 -9.03
C SER A 341 -31.14 4.93 -8.62
N VAL A 342 -29.96 4.74 -8.03
CA VAL A 342 -28.97 5.80 -7.81
C VAL A 342 -27.65 5.40 -8.43
N GLU A 343 -26.86 6.40 -8.80
CA GLU A 343 -25.53 6.20 -9.38
C GLU A 343 -24.50 7.18 -8.82
N ASN A 344 -23.22 6.83 -8.90
CA ASN A 344 -22.15 7.70 -8.43
C ASN A 344 -21.94 8.92 -9.35
N ASP A 345 -21.96 10.14 -8.79
CA ASP A 345 -21.58 11.39 -9.47
C ASP A 345 -20.16 11.87 -9.10
N PHE A 346 -19.41 11.05 -8.35
CA PHE A 346 -18.00 11.29 -8.06
C PHE A 346 -17.05 10.59 -9.05
N VAL A 347 -15.84 11.14 -9.13
CA VAL A 347 -14.65 10.51 -9.72
C VAL A 347 -13.61 10.48 -8.62
N TYR A 348 -13.09 9.30 -8.26
CA TYR A 348 -12.10 9.14 -7.19
C TYR A 348 -10.85 8.50 -7.80
N ASN A 349 -9.91 9.29 -8.32
CA ASN A 349 -8.76 8.76 -9.08
C ASN A 349 -7.45 9.51 -8.85
N THR A 350 -7.38 10.31 -7.79
CA THR A 350 -6.17 11.01 -7.33
C THR A 350 -6.22 11.18 -5.82
N ILE A 351 -5.06 11.40 -5.18
CA ILE A 351 -4.97 11.66 -3.72
C ILE A 351 -5.80 12.90 -3.33
N SER A 352 -5.82 13.91 -4.21
CA SER A 352 -6.58 15.15 -3.99
C SER A 352 -8.10 14.99 -4.17
N ASN A 353 -8.55 13.87 -4.73
CA ASN A 353 -9.95 13.60 -5.06
C ASN A 353 -10.46 12.33 -4.38
N ASN A 354 -10.08 12.13 -3.11
CA ASN A 354 -10.67 11.12 -2.23
C ASN A 354 -10.62 9.66 -2.77
N VAL A 355 -9.57 9.34 -3.54
CA VAL A 355 -9.25 7.97 -3.93
C VAL A 355 -9.08 7.08 -2.69
N LYS A 356 -9.50 5.81 -2.76
CA LYS A 356 -9.56 4.95 -1.57
C LYS A 356 -8.25 4.22 -1.33
N ALA A 357 -7.65 4.48 -0.18
CA ALA A 357 -6.48 3.76 0.29
C ALA A 357 -6.86 2.37 0.86
N VAL A 358 -5.84 1.56 1.17
CA VAL A 358 -6.02 0.34 1.96
C VAL A 358 -6.73 0.67 3.29
N GLY A 359 -7.76 -0.12 3.61
CA GLY A 359 -8.63 0.06 4.77
C GLY A 359 -9.81 1.01 4.56
N GLU A 360 -9.93 1.65 3.40
CA GLU A 360 -11.03 2.59 3.11
C GLU A 360 -12.12 1.96 2.23
N CYS A 361 -13.33 2.53 2.28
CA CYS A 361 -14.48 2.03 1.53
C CYS A 361 -15.14 3.13 0.70
N ILE A 362 -15.72 2.73 -0.44
CA ILE A 362 -16.78 3.45 -1.11
C ILE A 362 -18.09 3.04 -0.41
N VAL A 363 -18.80 4.03 0.12
CA VAL A 363 -19.98 3.79 0.96
C VAL A 363 -21.21 4.31 0.23
N LEU A 364 -22.18 3.43 0.00
CA LEU A 364 -23.48 3.80 -0.54
C LEU A 364 -24.30 4.52 0.55
N PRO A 365 -25.34 5.29 0.17
CA PRO A 365 -26.15 6.03 1.14
C PRO A 365 -26.64 5.15 2.29
N ASN A 366 -26.73 5.75 3.48
CA ASN A 366 -27.08 5.11 4.75
C ASN A 366 -26.17 3.94 5.16
N ASN A 367 -24.97 3.87 4.58
CA ASN A 367 -24.03 2.76 4.73
C ASN A 367 -24.62 1.41 4.29
N TYR A 368 -25.63 1.41 3.41
CA TYR A 368 -26.41 0.22 3.11
C TYR A 368 -25.55 -0.90 2.49
N VAL A 369 -24.64 -0.52 1.59
CA VAL A 369 -23.63 -1.39 1.00
C VAL A 369 -22.29 -0.63 0.97
N GLU A 370 -21.20 -1.36 1.19
CA GLU A 370 -19.84 -0.83 1.16
C GLU A 370 -18.99 -1.67 0.20
N ILE A 371 -18.18 -0.99 -0.62
CA ILE A 371 -17.12 -1.58 -1.44
C ILE A 371 -15.80 -1.17 -0.80
N CYS A 372 -15.19 -2.08 -0.05
CA CYS A 372 -14.01 -1.82 0.75
C CYS A 372 -12.76 -2.36 0.09
N TYR A 373 -11.72 -1.54 0.05
CA TYR A 373 -10.37 -1.99 -0.22
C TYR A 373 -9.73 -2.38 1.12
N ASP A 374 -9.73 -3.67 1.43
CA ASP A 374 -9.40 -4.16 2.77
C ASP A 374 -7.89 -4.19 3.02
N SER A 375 -7.14 -4.84 2.12
CA SER A 375 -5.71 -5.14 2.27
C SER A 375 -5.09 -5.52 0.93
N LEU A 376 -3.75 -5.60 0.89
CA LEU A 376 -3.03 -6.27 -0.20
C LEU A 376 -2.87 -7.77 0.12
N SER A 377 -2.73 -8.59 -0.92
CA SER A 377 -2.52 -10.05 -0.77
C SER A 377 -1.11 -10.42 -0.30
N VAL A 378 -0.18 -9.47 -0.35
CA VAL A 378 1.22 -9.60 0.09
C VAL A 378 1.51 -8.44 1.04
N GLU A 379 1.95 -8.76 2.25
CA GLU A 379 2.34 -7.79 3.27
C GLU A 379 3.64 -7.07 2.89
N ASP A 380 3.85 -5.87 3.42
CA ASP A 380 5.02 -5.03 3.10
C ASP A 380 6.36 -5.67 3.53
N ASP A 381 6.36 -6.63 4.45
CA ASP A 381 7.56 -7.34 4.92
C ASP A 381 7.86 -8.64 4.15
N ASP A 382 6.95 -9.12 3.28
CA ASP A 382 7.17 -10.27 2.40
C ASP A 382 7.76 -9.83 1.05
N TYR A 383 8.92 -9.18 1.12
CA TYR A 383 9.71 -8.76 -0.04
C TYR A 383 11.17 -9.15 0.12
N ALA A 384 11.79 -9.56 -0.97
CA ALA A 384 13.25 -9.74 -1.04
C ALA A 384 13.87 -8.71 -1.98
N THR A 385 14.96 -8.08 -1.54
CA THR A 385 15.68 -7.12 -2.37
C THR A 385 16.65 -7.82 -3.32
N TYR A 386 16.64 -7.40 -4.59
CA TYR A 386 17.56 -7.79 -5.64
C TYR A 386 18.23 -6.54 -6.22
N THR A 387 19.55 -6.50 -6.13
CA THR A 387 20.35 -5.37 -6.61
C THR A 387 21.16 -5.78 -7.83
N PHE A 388 21.17 -4.92 -8.85
CA PHE A 388 22.01 -5.01 -10.03
C PHE A 388 22.99 -3.84 -9.97
N ASP A 389 24.26 -4.12 -9.79
CA ASP A 389 25.29 -3.12 -9.49
C ASP A 389 26.43 -3.20 -10.50
N TYR A 390 27.01 -2.05 -10.86
CA TYR A 390 28.21 -2.02 -11.69
C TYR A 390 29.46 -2.33 -10.84
N ASP A 391 29.90 -3.58 -10.86
CA ASP A 391 31.14 -4.01 -10.20
C ASP A 391 32.34 -3.68 -11.11
N THR A 392 33.21 -2.79 -10.66
CA THR A 392 34.39 -2.35 -11.40
C THR A 392 35.58 -3.31 -11.31
N SER A 393 35.52 -4.32 -10.42
CA SER A 393 36.69 -5.05 -9.95
C SER A 393 36.47 -6.56 -9.77
N ALA A 394 35.47 -7.15 -10.43
CA ALA A 394 35.16 -8.56 -10.31
C ALA A 394 36.39 -9.46 -10.62
N ASP A 395 36.65 -10.44 -9.74
CA ASP A 395 37.75 -11.41 -9.89
C ASP A 395 37.22 -12.77 -10.38
N PHE A 396 37.31 -12.99 -11.69
CA PHE A 396 37.03 -14.26 -12.34
C PHE A 396 38.29 -15.10 -12.57
N SER A 397 39.45 -14.74 -12.02
CA SER A 397 40.73 -15.37 -12.36
C SER A 397 40.79 -16.87 -12.05
N LYS A 398 40.08 -17.31 -11.00
CA LYS A 398 39.94 -18.72 -10.61
C LYS A 398 38.91 -19.48 -11.44
N ALA A 399 37.86 -18.78 -11.88
CA ALA A 399 36.76 -19.34 -12.65
C ALA A 399 37.06 -19.43 -14.15
N PHE A 400 37.84 -18.45 -14.66
CA PHE A 400 37.93 -18.13 -16.08
C PHE A 400 39.26 -17.49 -16.45
N GLY A 401 40.38 -18.05 -15.99
CA GLY A 401 41.73 -17.72 -16.44
C GLY A 401 42.33 -16.46 -15.79
N THR A 402 43.64 -16.47 -15.59
CA THR A 402 44.37 -15.50 -14.75
C THR A 402 44.36 -14.04 -15.22
N GLY A 403 43.85 -13.76 -16.44
CA GLY A 403 43.73 -12.40 -16.98
C GLY A 403 42.52 -11.62 -16.47
N ASN A 404 41.61 -12.27 -15.72
CA ASN A 404 40.33 -11.69 -15.30
C ASN A 404 40.27 -11.42 -13.79
N ALA A 405 41.34 -10.91 -13.20
CA ALA A 405 41.44 -10.70 -11.74
C ALA A 405 40.80 -9.39 -11.23
N SER A 406 40.40 -8.50 -12.14
CA SER A 406 39.74 -7.22 -11.86
C SER A 406 39.13 -6.72 -13.16
N VAL A 407 37.89 -7.11 -13.44
CA VAL A 407 37.19 -6.73 -14.67
C VAL A 407 35.82 -6.12 -14.36
N PRO A 408 35.33 -5.18 -15.18
CA PRO A 408 33.99 -4.66 -15.01
C PRO A 408 32.94 -5.73 -15.34
N ALA A 409 31.91 -5.82 -14.50
CA ALA A 409 30.80 -6.74 -14.64
C ALA A 409 29.53 -6.13 -14.02
N ILE A 410 28.37 -6.70 -14.36
CA ILE A 410 27.14 -6.45 -13.60
C ILE A 410 27.08 -7.48 -12.49
N HIS A 411 27.10 -7.07 -11.23
CA HIS A 411 26.88 -7.93 -10.08
C HIS A 411 25.40 -7.89 -9.70
N ILE A 412 24.75 -9.04 -9.76
CA ILE A 412 23.37 -9.23 -9.32
C ILE A 412 23.40 -9.99 -8.00
N TYR A 413 22.84 -9.42 -6.95
CA TYR A 413 22.81 -10.06 -5.65
C TYR A 413 21.53 -9.83 -4.86
N THR A 414 21.33 -10.71 -3.87
CA THR A 414 20.24 -10.66 -2.89
C THR A 414 20.74 -11.22 -1.56
N VAL A 415 20.07 -10.90 -0.45
CA VAL A 415 20.40 -11.51 0.86
C VAL A 415 19.88 -12.94 0.98
N ALA A 416 18.86 -13.30 0.19
CA ALA A 416 18.31 -14.65 0.15
C ALA A 416 19.36 -15.64 -0.38
N SER A 417 19.85 -16.53 0.48
CA SER A 417 20.97 -17.45 0.18
C SER A 417 20.81 -18.28 -1.11
N ASP A 418 19.57 -18.58 -1.47
CA ASP A 418 19.16 -19.36 -2.62
C ASP A 418 18.34 -18.51 -3.63
N GLY A 419 18.33 -17.18 -3.49
CA GLY A 419 17.36 -16.28 -4.17
C GLY A 419 17.46 -16.21 -5.69
N ILE A 420 18.52 -16.75 -6.30
CA ILE A 420 18.67 -16.81 -7.76
C ILE A 420 18.79 -18.27 -8.21
N GLU A 421 17.96 -18.68 -9.18
CA GLU A 421 18.06 -19.98 -9.84
C GLU A 421 18.63 -19.82 -11.26
N LEU A 422 19.75 -20.49 -11.51
CA LEU A 422 20.37 -20.60 -12.83
C LEU A 422 20.07 -21.99 -13.42
N ARG A 423 19.25 -22.05 -14.47
CA ARG A 423 18.93 -23.32 -15.16
C ARG A 423 19.91 -23.60 -16.29
N PRO A 424 20.27 -24.88 -16.55
CA PRO A 424 21.20 -25.22 -17.61
C PRO A 424 20.73 -24.68 -18.95
N TYR A 425 21.58 -23.93 -19.64
CA TYR A 425 21.27 -23.44 -20.98
C TYR A 425 21.12 -24.61 -21.94
N THR A 426 19.89 -24.86 -22.39
CA THR A 426 19.64 -25.91 -23.38
C THR A 426 20.11 -25.44 -24.75
N THR A 427 20.96 -26.23 -25.42
CA THR A 427 21.44 -25.98 -26.79
C THR A 427 20.31 -26.22 -27.81
N SER A 428 19.16 -25.55 -27.67
CA SER A 428 18.02 -25.72 -28.56
C SER A 428 18.20 -24.90 -29.84
N GLY A 429 19.23 -25.22 -30.62
CA GLY A 429 19.39 -24.73 -32.01
C GLY A 429 19.66 -23.23 -32.22
N THR A 430 19.68 -22.42 -31.15
CA THR A 430 20.01 -20.98 -31.22
C THR A 430 21.53 -20.78 -31.28
N ALA A 431 22.03 -20.07 -32.29
CA ALA A 431 23.46 -19.82 -32.44
C ALA A 431 24.01 -18.94 -31.31
N GLY A 432 25.01 -19.44 -30.57
CA GLY A 432 25.80 -18.66 -29.61
C GLY A 432 25.50 -18.85 -28.12
N THR A 433 24.68 -19.85 -27.74
CA THR A 433 24.44 -20.21 -26.33
C THR A 433 25.22 -21.47 -25.95
N VAL A 434 26.03 -21.39 -24.88
CA VAL A 434 26.93 -22.46 -24.43
C VAL A 434 26.76 -22.68 -22.93
N GLY A 435 26.27 -23.86 -22.53
CA GLY A 435 26.19 -24.26 -21.12
C GLY A 435 27.48 -24.92 -20.64
N ASN A 436 27.96 -24.56 -19.44
CA ASN A 436 29.08 -25.24 -18.77
C ASN A 436 28.62 -26.22 -17.68
N VAL A 437 27.43 -25.99 -17.11
CA VAL A 437 26.84 -26.87 -16.09
C VAL A 437 25.63 -27.64 -16.62
N SER A 438 25.42 -28.85 -16.11
CA SER A 438 24.36 -29.77 -16.55
C SER A 438 23.15 -29.86 -15.62
N SER A 439 23.17 -29.13 -14.49
CA SER A 439 22.10 -29.10 -13.49
C SER A 439 21.88 -27.68 -12.99
N ALA A 440 20.65 -27.38 -12.56
CA ALA A 440 20.31 -26.07 -11.99
C ALA A 440 21.22 -25.75 -10.80
N GLN A 441 21.62 -24.49 -10.70
CA GLN A 441 22.42 -23.96 -9.59
C GLN A 441 21.60 -22.90 -8.88
N LYS A 442 21.74 -22.85 -7.55
CA LYS A 442 21.20 -21.76 -6.74
C LYS A 442 22.35 -20.90 -6.24
N ALA A 443 22.13 -19.60 -6.20
CA ALA A 443 23.09 -18.63 -5.74
C ALA A 443 22.37 -17.42 -5.15
N LYS A 444 23.11 -16.62 -4.40
CA LYS A 444 22.72 -15.26 -4.03
C LYS A 444 23.54 -14.18 -4.73
N ASP A 445 24.62 -14.57 -5.40
CA ASP A 445 25.53 -13.71 -6.14
C ASP A 445 25.74 -14.25 -7.56
N VAL A 446 25.42 -13.44 -8.57
CA VAL A 446 25.60 -13.72 -9.99
C VAL A 446 26.30 -12.54 -10.66
N TRP A 447 27.21 -12.80 -11.60
CA TRP A 447 27.82 -11.74 -12.41
C TRP A 447 27.58 -11.97 -13.89
N LEU A 448 27.31 -10.87 -14.61
CA LEU A 448 27.28 -10.82 -16.07
C LEU A 448 28.49 -10.06 -16.57
N TYR A 449 29.28 -10.72 -17.41
CA TYR A 449 30.54 -10.20 -17.91
C TYR A 449 30.55 -10.16 -19.44
N THR A 450 30.85 -9.00 -20.01
CA THR A 450 31.14 -8.84 -21.44
C THR A 450 32.61 -8.46 -21.62
N PRO A 451 33.42 -9.29 -22.31
CA PRO A 451 34.83 -8.98 -22.51
C PRO A 451 35.04 -7.81 -23.47
N SER A 452 36.15 -7.09 -23.31
CA SER A 452 36.56 -6.08 -24.27
C SER A 452 36.83 -6.69 -25.64
N ALA A 453 36.20 -6.16 -26.68
CA ALA A 453 36.40 -6.61 -28.05
C ALA A 453 37.74 -6.15 -28.64
N VAL A 454 38.40 -5.18 -27.97
CA VAL A 454 39.66 -4.56 -28.42
C VAL A 454 40.85 -5.05 -27.61
N ASN A 455 40.67 -5.25 -26.30
CA ASN A 455 41.76 -5.53 -25.35
C ASN A 455 41.76 -6.97 -24.81
N SER A 456 40.73 -7.76 -25.07
CA SER A 456 40.67 -9.15 -24.61
C SER A 456 41.25 -10.14 -25.62
N THR A 457 42.10 -11.05 -25.14
CA THR A 457 42.45 -12.31 -25.85
C THR A 457 41.57 -13.47 -25.40
N VAL A 458 40.62 -13.21 -24.49
CA VAL A 458 39.74 -14.19 -23.87
C VAL A 458 38.51 -14.36 -24.76
N ASN A 459 38.41 -15.50 -25.44
CA ASN A 459 37.15 -15.96 -26.01
C ASN A 459 36.30 -16.52 -24.87
N LEU A 460 35.07 -16.02 -24.69
CA LEU A 460 34.09 -16.61 -23.77
C LEU A 460 33.74 -18.06 -24.18
N SER A 461 33.90 -18.38 -25.47
CA SER A 461 33.53 -19.67 -26.02
C SER A 461 34.52 -20.79 -25.65
N ALA A 462 34.04 -21.77 -24.89
CA ALA A 462 34.69 -23.09 -24.78
C ALA A 462 34.69 -23.87 -26.12
N SER A 463 33.93 -23.41 -27.11
CA SER A 463 33.89 -23.99 -28.46
C SER A 463 34.78 -23.19 -29.41
N ALA A 464 35.74 -23.86 -30.04
CA ALA A 464 36.59 -23.34 -31.11
C ALA A 464 35.83 -23.07 -32.42
N ALA A 465 34.54 -22.70 -32.34
CA ALA A 465 33.74 -22.31 -33.50
C ALA A 465 34.06 -20.84 -33.84
N ALA A 466 34.90 -20.66 -34.85
CA ALA A 466 35.51 -19.41 -35.27
C ALA A 466 34.55 -18.38 -35.93
N ASP A 467 33.24 -18.41 -35.64
CA ASP A 467 32.24 -17.55 -36.26
C ASP A 467 31.13 -17.17 -35.26
N ILE A 468 31.50 -16.56 -34.14
CA ILE A 468 30.51 -15.96 -33.22
C ILE A 468 30.52 -14.44 -33.43
N THR A 469 29.50 -13.96 -34.14
CA THR A 469 29.29 -12.53 -34.41
C THR A 469 28.28 -11.96 -33.42
N GLY A 470 28.67 -10.92 -32.68
CA GLY A 470 27.77 -10.10 -31.84
C GLY A 470 28.20 -9.98 -30.37
N LEU A 471 27.40 -9.30 -29.55
CA LEU A 471 27.56 -9.18 -28.09
C LEU A 471 27.35 -10.52 -27.35
N HIS A 472 28.35 -10.95 -26.57
CA HIS A 472 28.34 -12.18 -25.76
C HIS A 472 28.46 -11.88 -24.27
N VAL A 473 27.64 -12.55 -23.46
CA VAL A 473 27.57 -12.37 -22.01
C VAL A 473 27.95 -13.68 -21.33
N GLY A 474 29.07 -13.65 -20.59
CA GLY A 474 29.46 -14.72 -19.67
C GLY A 474 28.69 -14.59 -18.35
N VAL A 475 28.18 -15.71 -17.85
CA VAL A 475 27.41 -15.79 -16.61
C VAL A 475 28.23 -16.53 -15.57
N PHE A 476 28.43 -15.88 -14.43
CA PHE A 476 29.19 -16.37 -13.29
C PHE A 476 28.33 -16.39 -12.04
N TYR A 477 28.62 -17.27 -11.09
CA TYR A 477 27.92 -17.33 -9.81
C TYR A 477 28.87 -17.72 -8.68
N LYS A 478 28.57 -17.28 -7.47
CA LYS A 478 29.27 -17.71 -6.26
C LYS A 478 28.61 -19.00 -5.76
N ASP A 479 29.36 -20.09 -5.80
CA ASP A 479 28.85 -21.39 -5.37
C ASP A 479 28.68 -21.42 -3.85
N THR A 480 27.49 -21.78 -3.38
CA THR A 480 27.13 -21.79 -1.95
C THR A 480 27.89 -22.84 -1.15
N SER A 481 28.40 -23.91 -1.78
CA SER A 481 29.11 -25.00 -1.11
C SER A 481 30.56 -24.69 -0.74
N ASN A 482 31.20 -23.78 -1.48
CA ASN A 482 32.63 -23.48 -1.30
C ASN A 482 33.00 -21.99 -1.44
N SER A 483 32.00 -21.13 -1.61
CA SER A 483 32.11 -19.68 -1.75
C SER A 483 33.01 -19.21 -2.90
N GLN A 484 33.29 -20.08 -3.88
CA GLN A 484 34.08 -19.75 -5.06
C GLN A 484 33.20 -19.28 -6.20
N ILE A 485 33.65 -18.25 -6.92
CA ILE A 485 33.04 -17.85 -8.19
C ILE A 485 33.32 -18.95 -9.23
N LYS A 486 32.28 -19.37 -9.95
CA LYS A 486 32.32 -20.38 -11.01
C LYS A 486 31.67 -19.85 -12.28
N PHE A 487 32.18 -20.31 -13.42
CA PHE A 487 31.58 -20.02 -14.73
C PHE A 487 30.37 -20.93 -14.97
N PHE A 488 29.18 -20.34 -15.18
CA PHE A 488 27.94 -21.06 -15.44
C PHE A 488 27.76 -21.39 -16.93
N GLY A 489 28.02 -20.40 -17.79
CA GLY A 489 27.82 -20.51 -19.24
C GLY A 489 27.86 -19.15 -19.93
N GLU A 490 27.53 -19.15 -21.22
CA GLU A 490 27.57 -17.97 -22.09
C GLU A 490 26.28 -17.87 -22.92
N LEU A 491 25.81 -16.64 -23.12
CA LEU A 491 24.64 -16.30 -23.93
C LEU A 491 25.00 -15.26 -25.02
N ASN A 492 24.39 -15.40 -26.19
CA ASN A 492 24.42 -14.40 -27.26
C ASN A 492 23.36 -13.30 -27.01
N ALA A 493 23.77 -12.15 -26.50
CA ALA A 493 22.84 -11.07 -26.13
C ALA A 493 22.12 -10.40 -27.31
N ASN A 494 22.54 -10.66 -28.57
CA ASN A 494 21.83 -10.18 -29.76
C ASN A 494 20.54 -10.98 -30.02
N VAL A 495 20.41 -12.15 -29.40
CA VAL A 495 19.17 -12.92 -29.43
C VAL A 495 18.34 -12.52 -28.22
N SER A 496 17.16 -11.96 -28.47
CA SER A 496 16.22 -11.58 -27.42
C SER A 496 15.49 -12.78 -26.82
N GLY A 497 15.10 -12.65 -25.55
CA GLY A 497 14.28 -13.63 -24.84
C GLY A 497 15.04 -14.84 -24.31
N GLN A 498 16.37 -14.85 -24.34
CA GLN A 498 17.14 -15.95 -23.76
C GLN A 498 17.17 -15.82 -22.23
N GLU A 499 16.76 -16.87 -21.54
CA GLU A 499 16.79 -16.94 -20.08
C GLU A 499 18.23 -16.90 -19.55
N ILE A 500 18.49 -15.94 -18.67
CA ILE A 500 19.77 -15.80 -17.97
C ILE A 500 19.68 -16.51 -16.62
N PHE A 501 18.70 -16.11 -15.80
CA PHE A 501 18.37 -16.70 -14.51
C PHE A 501 16.91 -16.38 -14.14
N ARG A 502 16.42 -17.02 -13.07
CA ARG A 502 15.11 -16.80 -12.47
C ARG A 502 15.27 -16.24 -11.08
N ILE A 503 14.33 -15.39 -10.67
CA ILE A 503 14.16 -15.08 -9.25
C ILE A 503 13.65 -16.35 -8.55
N ASN A 504 14.19 -16.64 -7.37
CA ASN A 504 13.83 -17.78 -6.55
C ASN A 504 13.40 -17.33 -5.15
N TYR A 505 12.27 -16.62 -5.06
CA TYR A 505 11.68 -16.10 -3.83
C TYR A 505 10.17 -16.39 -3.79
N GLY A 506 9.62 -16.73 -2.61
CA GLY A 506 8.19 -17.02 -2.42
C GLY A 506 7.53 -17.88 -3.52
N ASN A 507 6.36 -17.46 -3.99
CA ASN A 507 5.61 -17.95 -5.15
C ASN A 507 6.04 -17.30 -6.47
N THR A 508 6.87 -16.24 -6.43
CA THR A 508 7.45 -15.62 -7.64
C THR A 508 8.57 -16.43 -8.31
N LYS A 509 8.78 -17.67 -7.84
CA LYS A 509 9.68 -18.69 -8.40
C LYS A 509 9.26 -19.12 -9.81
N ASP A 510 10.02 -20.08 -10.36
CA ASP A 510 9.73 -20.73 -11.63
C ASP A 510 9.67 -19.78 -12.84
N THR A 511 8.49 -19.47 -13.35
CA THR A 511 8.32 -18.69 -14.60
C THR A 511 7.79 -17.29 -14.35
N ASN A 512 7.46 -16.96 -13.10
CA ASN A 512 6.85 -15.70 -12.73
C ASN A 512 7.81 -14.54 -12.98
N LEU A 513 9.02 -14.54 -12.41
CA LEU A 513 10.01 -13.50 -12.67
C LEU A 513 11.29 -14.07 -13.28
N VAL A 514 11.43 -13.90 -14.60
CA VAL A 514 12.56 -14.44 -15.36
C VAL A 514 13.36 -13.31 -15.99
N ILE A 515 14.67 -13.32 -15.73
CA ILE A 515 15.60 -12.37 -16.33
C ILE A 515 16.06 -12.94 -17.66
N ARG A 516 15.87 -12.15 -18.71
CA ARG A 516 16.16 -12.52 -20.09
C ARG A 516 17.03 -11.48 -20.76
N THR A 517 17.72 -11.88 -21.82
CA THR A 517 18.30 -10.92 -22.77
C THR A 517 17.17 -10.11 -23.42
N GLY A 518 17.26 -8.79 -23.39
CA GLY A 518 16.30 -7.88 -24.02
C GLY A 518 16.54 -7.75 -25.53
N ALA A 519 15.55 -7.24 -26.26
CA ALA A 519 15.72 -6.94 -27.68
C ALA A 519 16.69 -5.79 -27.90
N THR A 520 17.89 -6.08 -28.38
CA THR A 520 18.70 -5.10 -29.08
C THR A 520 18.09 -4.93 -30.47
N SER A 521 17.79 -3.71 -30.90
CA SER A 521 17.45 -3.47 -32.32
C SER A 521 18.49 -4.18 -33.19
N GLN A 522 18.07 -4.85 -34.27
CA GLN A 522 18.97 -5.58 -35.21
C GLN A 522 19.93 -4.64 -35.98
N ALA A 523 20.63 -3.78 -35.27
CA ALA A 523 21.63 -2.86 -35.76
C ALA A 523 22.99 -3.55 -35.69
N THR A 524 23.81 -3.34 -36.72
CA THR A 524 25.18 -3.83 -36.84
C THR A 524 26.17 -3.23 -35.82
N THR A 525 25.67 -2.50 -34.83
CA THR A 525 26.40 -1.81 -33.76
C THR A 525 25.55 -1.86 -32.50
N VAL A 526 25.91 -2.74 -31.57
CA VAL A 526 25.26 -2.86 -30.26
C VAL A 526 26.07 -2.05 -29.25
N THR A 527 25.48 -0.99 -28.72
CA THR A 527 26.09 -0.14 -27.68
C THR A 527 25.52 -0.42 -26.30
N THR A 528 24.49 -1.27 -26.19
CA THR A 528 23.83 -1.59 -24.92
C THR A 528 23.54 -3.08 -24.76
N LEU A 529 23.61 -3.59 -23.54
CA LEU A 529 22.99 -4.84 -23.10
C LEU A 529 21.65 -4.50 -22.44
N ASN A 530 20.56 -4.99 -23.02
CA ASN A 530 19.25 -4.89 -22.38
C ASN A 530 19.00 -6.16 -21.55
N LEU A 531 18.61 -5.99 -20.29
CA LEU A 531 18.08 -7.07 -19.46
C LEU A 531 16.58 -6.87 -19.32
N SER A 532 15.77 -7.87 -19.66
CA SER A 532 14.33 -7.84 -19.49
C SER A 532 13.94 -8.73 -18.31
N ILE A 533 13.30 -8.14 -17.31
CA ILE A 533 12.59 -8.88 -16.27
C ILE A 533 11.18 -9.07 -16.80
N ALA A 534 10.89 -10.30 -17.15
CA ALA A 534 9.61 -10.68 -17.71
C ALA A 534 8.74 -11.28 -16.61
N SER A 535 7.69 -10.55 -16.26
CA SER A 535 6.65 -10.98 -15.33
C SER A 535 5.65 -11.87 -16.07
N THR A 536 5.46 -13.07 -15.55
CA THR A 536 4.35 -13.96 -15.90
C THR A 536 3.44 -13.99 -14.69
N PRO A 537 2.18 -13.54 -14.81
CA PRO A 537 1.23 -13.59 -13.69
C PRO A 537 0.88 -15.02 -13.29
N ASP A 538 0.31 -15.19 -12.10
CA ASP A 538 -0.14 -16.49 -11.58
C ASP A 538 -1.22 -17.10 -12.47
N THR A 539 -2.11 -16.24 -12.99
CA THR A 539 -3.07 -16.62 -14.02
C THR A 539 -2.86 -15.78 -15.27
N SER A 540 -3.00 -16.39 -16.45
CA SER A 540 -2.80 -15.71 -17.74
C SER A 540 -3.72 -14.51 -17.98
N SER A 541 -4.72 -14.32 -17.13
CA SER A 541 -5.71 -13.24 -17.18
C SER A 541 -5.38 -12.07 -16.23
N ASP A 542 -4.54 -12.26 -15.21
CA ASP A 542 -4.23 -11.21 -14.23
C ASP A 542 -3.37 -10.09 -14.81
N ILE A 543 -2.43 -10.41 -15.71
CA ILE A 543 -1.58 -9.44 -16.41
C ILE A 543 -1.35 -9.89 -17.85
N LEU A 544 -1.56 -9.00 -18.82
CA LEU A 544 -1.24 -9.30 -20.22
C LEU A 544 0.27 -9.50 -20.39
N ALA A 545 0.67 -10.49 -21.19
CA ALA A 545 2.08 -10.78 -21.44
C ALA A 545 2.84 -9.54 -21.93
N GLY A 546 3.89 -9.16 -21.21
CA GLY A 546 4.72 -8.00 -21.53
C GLY A 546 4.17 -6.65 -21.07
N TYR A 547 3.00 -6.60 -20.45
CA TYR A 547 2.41 -5.37 -19.89
C TYR A 547 3.24 -4.83 -18.72
N ASP A 548 3.74 -5.72 -17.86
CA ASP A 548 4.45 -5.36 -16.62
C ASP A 548 5.94 -5.71 -16.66
N ASN A 549 6.54 -5.77 -17.86
CA ASN A 549 7.96 -6.05 -18.00
C ASN A 549 8.81 -4.84 -17.54
N LEU A 550 9.97 -5.11 -16.95
CA LEU A 550 11.00 -4.10 -16.70
C LEU A 550 12.18 -4.34 -17.64
N THR A 551 12.72 -3.27 -18.22
CA THR A 551 13.94 -3.33 -19.05
C THR A 551 15.02 -2.46 -18.44
N LEU A 552 16.16 -3.07 -18.13
CA LEU A 552 17.37 -2.39 -17.66
C LEU A 552 18.34 -2.27 -18.83
N VAL A 553 18.80 -1.05 -19.13
CA VAL A 553 19.66 -0.75 -20.28
C VAL A 553 21.06 -0.47 -19.77
N TRP A 554 22.00 -1.36 -20.06
CA TRP A 554 23.40 -1.22 -19.64
C TRP A 554 24.28 -0.83 -20.83
N GLY A 555 25.02 0.27 -20.70
CA GLY A 555 25.93 0.79 -21.72
C GLY A 555 27.21 -0.03 -21.85
N THR A 556 27.76 -0.02 -23.05
CA THR A 556 29.10 -0.52 -23.35
C THR A 556 30.05 0.63 -23.68
N VAL A 557 31.36 0.40 -23.51
CA VAL A 557 32.40 1.41 -23.76
C VAL A 557 32.27 2.02 -25.17
N SER A 558 31.99 1.22 -26.18
CA SER A 558 31.62 1.70 -27.52
C SER A 558 31.05 0.58 -28.39
N ALA A 559 30.49 0.93 -29.56
CA ALA A 559 30.10 -0.07 -30.56
C ALA A 559 31.27 -0.98 -31.03
N SER A 560 32.51 -0.49 -30.93
CA SER A 560 33.73 -1.25 -31.25
C SER A 560 34.32 -1.99 -30.05
N ASP A 561 33.96 -1.60 -28.83
CA ASP A 561 34.44 -2.20 -27.58
C ASP A 561 33.24 -2.48 -26.68
N GLN A 562 32.74 -3.70 -26.80
CA GLN A 562 31.47 -4.16 -26.22
C GLN A 562 31.55 -4.52 -24.72
N GLN A 563 32.63 -4.10 -24.05
CA GLN A 563 32.77 -4.23 -22.61
C GLN A 563 31.75 -3.35 -21.89
N MET A 564 31.13 -3.88 -20.84
CA MET A 564 30.16 -3.15 -20.02
C MET A 564 30.80 -1.95 -19.32
N ASP A 565 30.10 -0.81 -19.32
CA ASP A 565 30.63 0.45 -18.80
C ASP A 565 29.78 1.11 -17.73
N SER A 566 28.45 1.03 -17.84
CA SER A 566 27.50 1.81 -17.03
C SER A 566 26.08 1.26 -17.08
N LEU A 567 25.24 1.64 -16.13
CA LEU A 567 23.79 1.67 -16.36
C LEU A 567 23.49 2.92 -17.19
N GLY A 568 22.67 2.78 -18.23
CA GLY A 568 22.57 3.82 -19.25
C GLY A 568 23.85 3.97 -20.08
N ASN A 569 23.98 5.08 -20.81
CA ASN A 569 25.10 5.38 -21.71
C ASN A 569 26.28 6.06 -21.02
N THR A 570 26.04 6.67 -19.86
CA THR A 570 27.01 7.51 -19.16
C THR A 570 27.22 6.98 -17.74
N ARG A 571 28.46 6.60 -17.44
CA ARG A 571 28.83 6.13 -16.11
C ARG A 571 28.49 7.14 -15.02
N SER A 572 27.88 6.63 -13.95
CA SER A 572 27.56 7.32 -12.71
C SER A 572 26.75 8.60 -12.95
N THR A 573 25.72 8.48 -13.78
CA THR A 573 24.80 9.56 -14.14
C THR A 573 23.40 9.00 -14.32
N GLU A 574 22.40 9.66 -13.75
CA GLU A 574 21.00 9.26 -13.95
C GLU A 574 20.55 9.54 -15.38
N GLU A 575 19.85 8.58 -15.99
CA GLU A 575 19.37 8.71 -17.36
C GLU A 575 17.94 8.18 -17.50
N ALA A 576 17.02 8.99 -18.04
CA ALA A 576 15.61 8.60 -18.18
C ALA A 576 15.37 7.24 -18.87
N GLY A 577 16.24 6.88 -19.82
CA GLY A 577 16.11 5.66 -20.63
C GLY A 577 16.79 4.42 -20.06
N GLU A 578 17.39 4.50 -18.87
CA GLU A 578 18.18 3.38 -18.32
C GLU A 578 17.32 2.28 -17.67
N ILE A 579 16.12 2.67 -17.21
CA ILE A 579 15.07 1.77 -16.72
C ILE A 579 13.77 2.11 -17.44
N LEU A 580 13.17 1.12 -18.10
CA LEU A 580 11.90 1.25 -18.81
C LEU A 580 10.88 0.24 -18.27
N TRP A 581 9.71 0.71 -17.85
CA TRP A 581 8.59 -0.14 -17.44
C TRP A 581 7.57 -0.32 -18.58
N GLY A 582 7.01 -1.52 -18.66
CA GLY A 582 6.05 -1.94 -19.67
C GLY A 582 6.69 -2.46 -20.96
N ASN A 583 5.94 -2.40 -22.07
CA ASN A 583 6.41 -2.94 -23.34
C ASN A 583 7.46 -2.03 -23.98
N ALA A 584 8.74 -2.35 -23.79
CA ALA A 584 9.86 -1.62 -24.38
C ALA A 584 9.81 -1.52 -25.92
N ALA A 585 9.19 -2.48 -26.62
CA ALA A 585 9.02 -2.40 -28.09
C ALA A 585 8.03 -1.28 -28.50
N SER A 586 7.21 -0.82 -27.57
CA SER A 586 6.28 0.32 -27.72
C SER A 586 6.80 1.60 -27.07
N GLY A 587 8.04 1.63 -26.59
CA GLY A 587 8.67 2.80 -25.97
C GLY A 587 8.20 3.05 -24.53
N GLY A 588 8.15 1.98 -23.70
CA GLY A 588 7.67 1.96 -22.30
C GLY A 588 8.08 3.15 -21.41
N LEU A 589 7.42 3.27 -20.26
CA LEU A 589 7.58 4.41 -19.36
C LEU A 589 9.01 4.50 -18.80
N SER A 590 9.63 5.67 -18.94
CA SER A 590 10.97 5.97 -18.42
C SER A 590 10.95 6.15 -16.91
N MET A 591 11.72 5.33 -16.21
CA MET A 591 11.79 5.35 -14.74
C MET A 591 13.06 6.00 -14.21
N GLY A 592 14.13 6.10 -15.00
CA GLY A 592 15.46 6.50 -14.52
C GLY A 592 15.57 7.92 -13.93
N THR A 593 14.57 8.78 -14.12
CA THR A 593 14.56 10.14 -13.52
C THR A 593 13.64 10.27 -12.30
N LYS A 594 12.95 9.21 -11.88
CA LYS A 594 12.05 9.23 -10.73
C LYS A 594 12.84 9.14 -9.42
N ASP A 595 12.63 10.08 -8.51
CA ASP A 595 13.30 10.15 -7.21
C ASP A 595 12.57 9.41 -6.09
N GLU A 596 11.36 8.92 -6.36
CA GLU A 596 10.60 8.05 -5.46
C GLU A 596 10.63 6.58 -5.88
N ASP A 597 10.26 5.73 -4.93
CA ASP A 597 9.97 4.33 -5.19
C ASP A 597 8.65 4.17 -5.95
N HIS A 598 8.60 3.23 -6.89
CA HIS A 598 7.41 2.97 -7.70
C HIS A 598 7.06 1.50 -7.75
N ARG A 599 5.77 1.17 -7.61
CA ARG A 599 5.26 -0.21 -7.68
C ARG A 599 4.73 -0.56 -9.07
N THR A 600 5.09 -1.73 -9.59
CA THR A 600 4.55 -2.28 -10.85
C THR A 600 3.21 -3.00 -10.65
N ALA A 601 2.49 -3.33 -11.72
CA ALA A 601 1.22 -4.05 -11.63
C ALA A 601 1.37 -5.49 -11.08
N TYR A 602 2.54 -6.12 -11.23
CA TYR A 602 2.86 -7.40 -10.57
C TYR A 602 3.12 -7.21 -9.07
N GLY A 603 3.53 -6.01 -8.67
CA GLY A 603 3.89 -5.67 -7.29
C GLY A 603 5.38 -5.49 -7.03
N VAL A 604 6.24 -5.56 -8.06
CA VAL A 604 7.68 -5.25 -7.90
C VAL A 604 7.84 -3.78 -7.57
N ILE A 605 8.67 -3.44 -6.58
CA ILE A 605 9.00 -2.05 -6.25
C ILE A 605 10.36 -1.69 -6.85
N ILE A 606 10.38 -0.69 -7.71
CA ILE A 606 11.58 -0.07 -8.26
C ILE A 606 12.04 0.98 -7.25
N LYS A 607 13.16 0.74 -6.57
CA LYS A 607 13.65 1.61 -5.50
C LYS A 607 14.44 2.79 -6.07
N ASN A 608 14.04 4.01 -5.72
CA ASN A 608 14.67 5.30 -6.04
C ASN A 608 15.54 5.26 -7.33
N PRO A 609 14.92 5.08 -8.50
CA PRO A 609 15.65 4.78 -9.73
C PRO A 609 16.61 5.90 -10.14
N LYS A 610 16.32 7.17 -9.81
CA LYS A 610 17.22 8.30 -10.07
C LYS A 610 18.52 8.22 -9.27
N SER A 611 18.44 8.07 -7.95
CA SER A 611 19.64 8.04 -7.11
C SER A 611 20.46 6.77 -7.34
N ASN A 612 19.78 5.64 -7.55
CA ASN A 612 20.45 4.38 -7.88
C ASN A 612 21.07 4.44 -9.29
N GLY A 613 20.37 5.01 -10.27
CA GLY A 613 20.87 5.21 -11.63
C GLY A 613 22.14 6.06 -11.70
N ALA A 614 22.18 7.16 -10.93
CA ALA A 614 23.39 7.98 -10.76
C ALA A 614 24.60 7.22 -10.18
N SER A 615 24.38 6.02 -9.61
CA SER A 615 25.43 5.14 -9.09
C SER A 615 25.61 3.87 -9.92
N ASP A 616 25.09 3.82 -11.16
CA ASP A 616 25.09 2.64 -12.02
C ASP A 616 24.43 1.40 -11.37
N ARG A 617 23.36 1.61 -10.61
CA ARG A 617 22.69 0.60 -9.80
C ARG A 617 21.20 0.55 -10.10
N VAL A 618 20.62 -0.64 -10.03
CA VAL A 618 19.16 -0.87 -9.96
C VAL A 618 18.86 -1.67 -8.70
N SER A 619 17.92 -1.21 -7.88
CA SER A 619 17.47 -1.94 -6.70
C SER A 619 15.97 -2.24 -6.83
N LEU A 620 15.60 -3.51 -6.73
CA LEU A 620 14.24 -4.00 -6.88
C LEU A 620 13.82 -4.75 -5.62
N SER A 621 12.68 -4.39 -5.01
CA SER A 621 12.05 -5.23 -3.99
C SER A 621 11.03 -6.13 -4.68
N ILE A 622 11.25 -7.44 -4.61
CA ILE A 622 10.42 -8.46 -5.24
C ILE A 622 9.48 -9.06 -4.20
N PRO A 623 8.14 -9.03 -4.42
CA PRO A 623 7.19 -9.59 -3.47
C PRO A 623 7.30 -11.12 -3.38
N GLY A 624 6.83 -11.68 -2.27
CA GLY A 624 6.71 -13.12 -2.07
C GLY A 624 5.74 -13.77 -3.05
N ASP A 625 4.68 -13.07 -3.44
CA ASP A 625 3.71 -13.52 -4.45
C ASP A 625 3.31 -12.38 -5.40
N GLN A 626 2.51 -12.64 -6.42
CA GLN A 626 1.87 -11.55 -7.16
C GLN A 626 0.98 -10.74 -6.21
N VAL A 627 1.18 -9.42 -6.19
CA VAL A 627 0.38 -8.52 -5.35
C VAL A 627 -1.00 -8.32 -5.99
N LYS A 628 -2.05 -8.51 -5.18
CA LYS A 628 -3.46 -8.32 -5.53
C LYS A 628 -4.13 -7.51 -4.43
N ALA A 629 -5.22 -6.81 -4.74
CA ALA A 629 -6.04 -6.13 -3.75
C ALA A 629 -7.15 -7.07 -3.24
N ASN A 630 -7.26 -7.23 -1.93
CA ASN A 630 -8.42 -7.85 -1.30
C ASN A 630 -9.55 -6.82 -1.29
N ILE A 631 -10.57 -7.06 -2.12
CA ILE A 631 -11.75 -6.21 -2.21
C ILE A 631 -12.93 -6.92 -1.55
N VAL A 632 -13.66 -6.20 -0.69
CA VAL A 632 -14.80 -6.73 0.06
C VAL A 632 -16.04 -5.91 -0.27
N ILE A 633 -17.08 -6.56 -0.80
CA ILE A 633 -18.40 -5.96 -0.99
C ILE A 633 -19.34 -6.53 0.06
N LYS A 634 -19.92 -5.66 0.91
CA LYS A 634 -20.67 -6.11 2.08
C LYS A 634 -21.82 -5.16 2.44
N GLY A 635 -22.83 -5.71 3.10
CA GLY A 635 -23.92 -4.93 3.72
C GLY A 635 -23.67 -4.63 5.20
N THR A 636 -24.50 -3.76 5.78
CA THR A 636 -24.41 -3.26 7.19
C THR A 636 -24.29 -4.33 8.28
N SER A 637 -24.80 -5.54 8.06
CA SER A 637 -24.83 -6.64 9.04
C SER A 637 -23.66 -7.63 8.91
N SER A 638 -22.74 -7.39 7.97
CA SER A 638 -21.67 -8.32 7.63
C SER A 638 -20.52 -8.27 8.62
N THR A 639 -19.81 -9.40 8.77
CA THR A 639 -18.59 -9.48 9.60
C THR A 639 -17.42 -9.95 8.74
N VAL A 640 -16.29 -9.23 8.82
CA VAL A 640 -15.06 -9.56 8.10
C VAL A 640 -14.13 -10.33 9.05
N SER A 641 -13.52 -11.41 8.56
CA SER A 641 -12.57 -12.25 9.30
C SER A 641 -11.46 -12.76 8.38
N GLY A 642 -10.23 -12.86 8.89
CA GLY A 642 -9.05 -13.28 8.12
C GLY A 642 -8.07 -12.13 7.88
N GLY A 643 -6.81 -12.45 7.59
CA GLY A 643 -5.70 -11.49 7.40
C GLY A 643 -4.46 -11.74 8.27
N ASP A 644 -4.51 -12.66 9.25
CA ASP A 644 -3.34 -12.90 10.11
C ASP A 644 -2.31 -13.81 9.43
N VAL A 645 -1.15 -13.23 9.10
CA VAL A 645 0.08 -13.96 8.76
C VAL A 645 0.59 -14.69 10.00
N THR A 646 0.93 -15.97 9.85
CA THR A 646 1.60 -16.71 10.92
C THR A 646 3.11 -16.53 10.76
N TYR A 647 3.70 -15.74 11.63
CA TYR A 647 5.16 -15.60 11.68
C TYR A 647 5.79 -16.79 12.39
N VAL A 648 6.85 -17.34 11.81
CA VAL A 648 7.73 -18.27 12.52
C VAL A 648 8.99 -17.53 12.89
N ALA A 649 9.28 -17.52 14.20
CA ALA A 649 10.53 -16.99 14.72
C ALA A 649 11.71 -17.72 14.08
N VAL A 650 12.67 -16.95 13.57
CA VAL A 650 13.96 -17.49 13.13
C VAL A 650 14.83 -17.62 14.37
N ALA A 651 15.45 -18.77 14.55
CA ALA A 651 16.34 -18.98 15.69
C ALA A 651 17.58 -18.07 15.55
N VAL A 652 17.79 -17.19 16.52
CA VAL A 652 18.97 -16.32 16.59
C VAL A 652 19.94 -16.80 17.65
N THR A 653 21.23 -16.62 17.40
CA THR A 653 22.30 -16.85 18.39
C THR A 653 23.13 -15.58 18.52
N PRO A 654 22.69 -14.62 19.35
CA PRO A 654 23.40 -13.35 19.50
C PRO A 654 24.82 -13.58 20.02
N VAL A 655 25.81 -13.00 19.33
CA VAL A 655 27.18 -12.95 19.86
C VAL A 655 27.21 -11.89 20.94
N THR A 656 27.53 -12.29 22.17
CA THR A 656 27.71 -11.37 23.31
C THR A 656 29.19 -11.36 23.70
N LYS A 657 29.74 -10.17 23.94
CA LYS A 657 31.16 -9.95 24.25
C LYS A 657 31.34 -8.90 25.34
N LEU A 658 32.43 -9.01 26.08
CA LEU A 658 32.99 -7.87 26.82
C LEU A 658 33.76 -6.96 25.86
N ALA A 659 33.91 -5.69 26.21
CA ALA A 659 34.73 -4.74 25.44
C ALA A 659 36.14 -5.28 25.17
N SER A 660 36.80 -5.88 26.17
CA SER A 660 38.12 -6.53 26.01
C SER A 660 38.15 -7.77 25.11
N GLU A 661 37.01 -8.36 24.76
CA GLU A 661 36.89 -9.54 23.89
C GLU A 661 36.67 -9.17 22.41
N VAL A 662 36.55 -7.88 22.12
CA VAL A 662 36.51 -7.33 20.75
C VAL A 662 37.96 -7.01 20.36
N SER A 663 38.53 -7.80 19.45
CA SER A 663 39.91 -7.61 18.99
C SER A 663 40.04 -6.53 17.92
N ASP A 664 39.01 -6.40 17.08
CA ASP A 664 38.85 -5.35 16.08
C ASP A 664 37.37 -4.98 16.04
N ALA A 665 37.04 -3.70 16.24
CA ALA A 665 35.67 -3.23 16.26
C ALA A 665 35.02 -3.32 14.86
N SER A 666 35.81 -3.17 13.80
CA SER A 666 35.32 -3.16 12.41
C SER A 666 34.86 -4.52 11.89
N ASP A 667 35.15 -5.61 12.61
CA ASP A 667 34.70 -6.97 12.27
C ASP A 667 33.18 -7.15 12.47
N TYR A 668 32.51 -6.26 13.19
CA TYR A 668 31.12 -6.45 13.65
C TYR A 668 30.22 -5.23 13.41
N ASN A 669 28.93 -5.48 13.24
CA ASN A 669 27.90 -4.51 13.59
C ASN A 669 27.75 -4.51 15.12
N LEU A 670 28.08 -3.39 15.77
CA LEU A 670 28.19 -3.33 17.23
C LEU A 670 26.95 -2.70 17.88
N ILE A 671 26.48 -3.31 18.97
CA ILE A 671 25.57 -2.66 19.92
C ILE A 671 26.30 -2.56 21.25
N LEU A 672 26.78 -1.36 21.59
CA LEU A 672 27.44 -1.05 22.85
C LEU A 672 26.40 -0.65 23.89
N VAL A 673 26.34 -1.40 24.99
CA VAL A 673 25.47 -1.09 26.12
C VAL A 673 26.31 -0.67 27.33
N GLY A 674 26.00 0.51 27.86
CA GLY A 674 26.74 1.15 28.95
C GLY A 674 27.65 2.28 28.49
N GLY A 675 27.87 3.26 29.36
CA GLY A 675 28.63 4.48 29.06
C GLY A 675 30.15 4.30 29.01
N PRO A 676 30.90 5.36 28.63
CA PRO A 676 32.35 5.30 28.39
C PRO A 676 33.18 5.02 29.64
N CYS A 677 32.63 5.20 30.84
CA CYS A 677 33.30 4.86 32.09
C CYS A 677 33.47 3.35 32.30
N ALA A 678 32.57 2.55 31.73
CA ALA A 678 32.56 1.10 31.86
C ALA A 678 33.00 0.39 30.58
N ASN A 679 32.76 1.01 29.41
CA ASN A 679 33.01 0.43 28.10
C ASN A 679 34.02 1.27 27.30
N THR A 680 35.23 0.75 27.16
CA THR A 680 36.34 1.46 26.51
C THR A 680 36.13 1.69 25.01
N LEU A 681 35.28 0.88 24.34
CA LEU A 681 34.98 1.05 22.92
C LEU A 681 34.09 2.26 22.63
N VAL A 682 33.41 2.80 23.65
CA VAL A 682 32.54 3.98 23.48
C VAL A 682 33.37 5.22 23.17
N GLU A 683 34.51 5.40 23.84
CA GLU A 683 35.43 6.50 23.58
C GLU A 683 36.09 6.39 22.19
N GLU A 684 36.32 5.15 21.73
CA GLU A 684 36.88 4.88 20.40
C GLU A 684 35.90 5.21 19.25
N LEU A 685 34.60 4.95 19.45
CA LEU A 685 33.61 5.00 18.37
C LEU A 685 32.65 6.21 18.41
N PHE A 686 32.44 6.85 19.58
CA PHE A 686 31.37 7.84 19.75
C PHE A 686 31.81 9.20 20.33
N ASP A 687 33.13 9.43 20.48
CA ASP A 687 33.74 10.65 21.04
C ASP A 687 33.18 11.05 22.42
N TYR A 688 32.65 10.09 23.18
CA TYR A 688 32.29 10.28 24.59
C TYR A 688 33.41 9.77 25.49
N THR A 689 33.86 10.63 26.40
CA THR A 689 34.81 10.26 27.45
C THR A 689 34.09 10.18 28.79
N CYS A 690 34.63 9.39 29.72
CA CYS A 690 34.04 9.27 31.06
C CYS A 690 33.96 10.64 31.79
N ASP A 691 34.99 11.48 31.65
CA ASP A 691 35.03 12.82 32.26
C ASP A 691 34.24 13.88 31.45
N GLY A 692 33.87 13.58 30.20
CA GLY A 692 33.18 14.47 29.27
C GLY A 692 31.69 14.17 29.08
N TRP A 693 31.12 13.28 29.89
CA TRP A 693 29.70 12.94 29.82
C TRP A 693 28.82 14.14 30.21
N SER A 694 28.01 14.63 29.26
CA SER A 694 27.25 15.88 29.40
C SER A 694 25.77 15.70 29.75
N PHE A 695 25.30 14.47 29.91
CA PHE A 695 23.90 14.16 30.21
C PHE A 695 23.67 14.09 31.72
N GLU A 696 22.47 14.46 32.17
CA GLU A 696 22.09 14.51 33.58
C GLU A 696 21.42 13.20 34.03
N ASP A 697 21.21 13.05 35.35
CA ASP A 697 20.46 11.91 35.91
C ASP A 697 19.02 11.91 35.38
N GLY A 698 18.55 10.76 34.91
CA GLY A 698 17.27 10.66 34.20
C GLY A 698 17.39 10.73 32.67
N GLU A 699 18.59 10.97 32.14
CA GLU A 699 18.89 11.06 30.71
C GLU A 699 19.81 9.94 30.23
N ALA A 700 19.56 9.49 29.01
CA ALA A 700 20.37 8.53 28.28
C ALA A 700 20.43 8.90 26.81
N VAL A 701 21.48 8.47 26.14
CA VAL A 701 21.68 8.66 24.70
C VAL A 701 21.61 7.33 23.97
N VAL A 702 20.93 7.36 22.83
CA VAL A 702 21.07 6.35 21.79
C VAL A 702 21.72 7.02 20.59
N LYS A 703 22.81 6.46 20.09
CA LYS A 703 23.57 7.06 18.98
C LYS A 703 24.03 6.02 17.99
N MET A 704 23.90 6.31 16.70
CA MET A 704 24.47 5.53 15.62
C MET A 704 25.77 6.18 15.14
N ALA A 705 26.75 5.37 14.78
CA ALA A 705 28.01 5.81 14.20
C ALA A 705 28.50 4.84 13.13
N ASP A 706 29.25 5.39 12.18
CA ASP A 706 30.00 4.62 11.19
C ASP A 706 31.11 3.79 11.87
N ASN A 707 31.28 2.55 11.45
CA ASN A 707 32.31 1.63 11.91
C ASN A 707 32.99 0.92 10.72
N GLY A 708 33.50 1.72 9.78
CA GLY A 708 34.07 1.22 8.52
C GLY A 708 32.97 0.80 7.53
N ASP A 709 32.97 -0.47 7.12
CA ASP A 709 31.89 -1.07 6.30
C ASP A 709 30.71 -1.56 7.15
N LYS A 710 30.75 -1.29 8.46
CA LYS A 710 29.78 -1.72 9.48
C LYS A 710 29.26 -0.53 10.27
N VAL A 711 28.31 -0.79 11.16
CA VAL A 711 27.67 0.23 12.01
C VAL A 711 27.87 -0.08 13.48
N ALA A 712 27.99 0.95 14.30
CA ALA A 712 27.92 0.84 15.75
C ALA A 712 26.72 1.63 16.29
N MET A 713 26.02 1.06 17.29
CA MET A 713 25.00 1.74 18.08
C MET A 713 25.44 1.81 19.54
N LEU A 714 25.43 3.00 20.12
CA LEU A 714 25.59 3.23 21.56
C LEU A 714 24.21 3.31 22.23
N VAL A 715 24.05 2.62 23.35
CA VAL A 715 22.93 2.75 24.28
C VAL A 715 23.49 2.96 25.68
N ALA A 716 23.51 4.21 26.15
CA ALA A 716 24.19 4.58 27.39
C ALA A 716 23.43 5.64 28.17
N GLY A 717 23.20 5.37 29.46
CA GLY A 717 22.60 6.31 30.39
C GLY A 717 23.58 6.92 31.38
N THR A 718 23.20 8.04 31.99
CA THR A 718 23.96 8.67 33.07
C THR A 718 24.00 7.80 34.33
N SER A 719 22.89 7.11 34.62
CA SER A 719 22.81 6.08 35.66
C SER A 719 22.50 4.68 35.10
N ALA A 720 22.71 3.66 35.91
CA ALA A 720 22.35 2.27 35.59
C ALA A 720 20.86 2.11 35.20
N ASP A 721 19.96 2.84 35.87
CA ASP A 721 18.53 2.81 35.54
C ASP A 721 18.23 3.56 34.23
N ASP A 722 19.06 4.53 33.86
CA ASP A 722 18.96 5.28 32.60
C ASP A 722 19.38 4.42 31.41
N THR A 723 20.50 3.69 31.51
CA THR A 723 20.92 2.75 30.46
C THR A 723 19.82 1.72 30.23
N ARG A 724 19.26 1.17 31.30
CA ARG A 724 18.18 0.17 31.19
C ARG A 724 16.90 0.74 30.58
N ARG A 725 16.55 2.00 30.87
CA ARG A 725 15.43 2.68 30.18
C ARG A 725 15.68 2.81 28.69
N ALA A 726 16.86 3.29 28.29
CA ALA A 726 17.21 3.41 26.87
C ALA A 726 17.21 2.05 26.17
N SER A 727 17.77 1.01 26.78
CA SER A 727 17.71 -0.35 26.26
C SER A 727 16.28 -0.87 26.08
N LYS A 728 15.38 -0.55 27.02
CA LYS A 728 13.97 -0.92 26.91
C LYS A 728 13.24 -0.13 25.83
N ALA A 729 13.56 1.14 25.66
CA ALA A 729 13.03 1.96 24.57
C ALA A 729 13.42 1.37 23.21
N ILE A 730 14.68 0.96 23.05
CA ILE A 730 15.18 0.29 21.84
C ILE A 730 14.56 -1.09 21.63
N ALA A 731 14.43 -1.90 22.69
CA ALA A 731 13.77 -3.19 22.60
C ALA A 731 12.28 -3.11 22.21
N ASN A 732 11.64 -1.95 22.43
CA ASN A 732 10.25 -1.66 22.08
C ASN A 732 10.17 -0.45 21.14
N TYR A 733 11.13 -0.33 20.21
CA TYR A 733 11.33 0.89 19.41
C TYR A 733 10.07 1.37 18.67
N ALA A 734 9.18 0.47 18.25
CA ALA A 734 7.93 0.80 17.56
C ALA A 734 6.97 1.69 18.40
N ASP A 735 7.10 1.66 19.72
CA ASP A 735 6.32 2.51 20.63
C ASP A 735 6.85 3.96 20.68
N TYR A 736 8.02 4.23 20.10
CA TYR A 736 8.75 5.49 20.19
C TYR A 736 9.12 6.05 18.81
N GLU A 737 9.45 7.33 18.74
CA GLU A 737 9.88 8.00 17.51
C GLU A 737 11.39 8.24 17.57
N PHE A 738 12.16 7.31 17.02
CA PHE A 738 13.59 7.43 16.83
C PHE A 738 13.88 8.09 15.48
N SER A 739 14.77 9.08 15.46
CA SER A 739 15.16 9.80 14.23
C SER A 739 16.52 10.46 14.40
N GLY A 740 17.20 10.72 13.28
CA GLY A 740 18.56 11.26 13.25
C GLY A 740 19.61 10.25 13.69
N THR A 741 20.86 10.68 13.75
CA THR A 741 21.98 9.84 14.20
C THR A 741 22.08 9.72 15.73
N GLU A 742 21.35 10.55 16.47
CA GLU A 742 21.42 10.64 17.95
C GLU A 742 20.05 11.03 18.53
N ALA A 743 19.60 10.27 19.53
CA ALA A 743 18.35 10.49 20.25
C ALA A 743 18.59 10.55 21.76
N LEU A 744 17.88 11.48 22.42
CA LEU A 744 17.82 11.59 23.88
C LEU A 744 16.64 10.77 24.39
N VAL A 745 16.92 9.85 25.30
CA VAL A 745 15.93 9.11 26.07
C VAL A 745 15.89 9.68 27.48
N SER A 746 14.74 10.23 27.88
CA SER A 746 14.55 10.82 29.20
C SER A 746 13.42 10.15 29.97
N GLY A 747 13.45 10.26 31.30
CA GLY A 747 12.35 9.77 32.13
C GLY A 747 12.73 9.49 33.58
N THR A 748 11.74 9.16 34.40
CA THR A 748 11.92 8.93 35.84
C THR A 748 11.78 7.46 36.27
N SER A 749 11.34 6.57 35.37
CA SER A 749 11.15 5.14 35.66
C SER A 749 11.14 4.26 34.40
N LEU A 750 11.26 2.93 34.53
CA LEU A 750 11.19 1.97 33.41
C LEU A 750 9.82 1.91 32.67
N THR A 751 8.85 2.70 33.09
CA THR A 751 7.52 2.85 32.46
C THR A 751 7.21 4.29 32.06
N ASP A 752 8.13 5.22 32.34
CA ASP A 752 8.04 6.64 32.02
C ASP A 752 9.27 6.95 31.15
N ILE A 753 9.08 6.81 29.83
CA ILE A 753 10.14 6.91 28.82
C ILE A 753 9.65 7.89 27.75
N ASP A 754 10.45 8.91 27.49
CA ASP A 754 10.26 9.88 26.41
C ASP A 754 11.49 9.86 25.50
N VAL A 755 11.27 9.88 24.18
CA VAL A 755 12.33 9.86 23.16
C VAL A 755 12.22 11.13 22.32
N SER A 756 13.33 11.85 22.18
CA SER A 756 13.39 13.10 21.42
C SER A 756 14.72 13.26 20.67
N ALA A 757 14.75 14.06 19.62
CA ALA A 757 15.97 14.37 18.86
C ALA A 757 16.89 15.31 19.66
N VAL A 758 18.22 15.12 19.54
CA VAL A 758 19.21 16.01 20.17
C VAL A 758 19.36 17.29 19.34
N VAL A 759 19.07 18.46 19.95
CA VAL A 759 19.18 19.75 19.26
C VAL A 759 20.65 20.20 19.25
N ALA A 760 21.31 20.17 18.09
CA ALA A 760 22.66 20.70 17.94
C ALA A 760 22.70 22.21 18.26
N ALA A 761 23.59 22.63 19.17
CA ALA A 761 23.79 24.04 19.48
C ALA A 761 24.38 24.76 18.26
N ALA A 762 23.62 25.70 17.68
CA ALA A 762 24.10 26.55 16.60
C ALA A 762 25.26 27.44 17.09
N GLU A 763 26.41 27.38 16.43
CA GLU A 763 27.48 28.36 16.58
C GLU A 763 26.96 29.74 16.13
N GLU A 764 27.07 30.72 17.02
CA GLU A 764 26.63 32.10 16.84
C GLU A 764 27.60 32.83 15.88
N GLU A 765 27.33 32.83 14.58
CA GLU A 765 28.07 33.66 13.61
C GLU A 765 27.61 35.13 13.73
N VAL A 766 28.48 35.97 14.31
CA VAL A 766 28.26 37.42 14.45
C VAL A 766 28.43 38.09 13.08
N ALA A 767 27.32 38.47 12.44
CA ALA A 767 27.33 39.27 11.22
C ALA A 767 27.71 40.74 11.51
N GLU A 768 28.81 41.20 10.91
CA GLU A 768 29.28 42.59 10.93
C GLU A 768 28.50 43.45 9.91
N GLU A 769 27.75 44.44 10.40
CA GLU A 769 26.96 45.38 9.60
C GLU A 769 27.86 46.48 9.01
N VAL A 770 28.07 46.47 7.68
CA VAL A 770 28.70 47.58 6.95
C VAL A 770 27.63 48.58 6.49
N VAL A 771 27.59 49.74 7.13
CA VAL A 771 26.79 50.90 6.72
C VAL A 771 27.52 51.64 5.61
N GLU A 772 27.00 51.60 4.38
CA GLU A 772 27.44 52.49 3.30
C GLU A 772 26.55 53.74 3.27
N GLU A 773 27.12 54.86 3.74
CA GLU A 773 26.55 56.20 3.72
C GLU A 773 26.81 56.83 2.34
N VAL A 774 25.75 57.13 1.56
CA VAL A 774 25.86 57.98 0.37
C VAL A 774 24.91 59.17 0.49
N THR A 775 25.48 60.30 0.90
CA THR A 775 24.94 61.64 0.66
C THR A 775 25.75 62.32 -0.45
N ALA A 776 25.11 62.61 -1.58
CA ALA A 776 25.16 63.87 -2.36
C ALA A 776 24.71 63.65 -3.82
#